data_AF-A0AA97IHH9-F1
#
_entry.id   AF-A0AA97IHH9-F1
#
_cell.length_a   1.000
_cell.length_b   1.000
_cell.length_c   1.000
_cell.angle_alpha   90.00
_cell.angle_beta   90.00
_cell.angle_gamma   90.00
#
_symmetry.space_group_name_H-M   'P 1'
#
loop_
_entity.id
_entity.type
_entity.pdbx_description
1 polymer ?
#
loop_
_entity_poly.entity_id
_entity_poly.type
_entity_poly.pdbx_seq_one_letter_code
_entity_poly.pdbx_strand_id
1 'polypeptide(L)'
;MLASLVKKIIGSRNDRQLKRMGKLVKQINALEDQLSGLNDEELRGRTQSLKDRYQQGENLDALLPEAFAVVREGSKRSMGMRHFDVQLIGGITLHEGRIAEMRTGEGKTLMATLPVYLNAITGKGVHVVTVNDYLARRDAQWMSALYEFLGLTVGVVVPQQSPEEKRAAYQADITYGTNNEFGFDYLRDNMAFRKEDKFQRELHYAVVDEVDSILIDEARTPLIISGPAEDSSELYKQMNKLAPQLKKQEEELEEGEEPTGHYLLDEKTRQVELTEIGHLFIEEQLQKLGLLPEGESLYSAHNLNMLHHVNAALKAHVLFMRNVEYIVADGEVLLVDEHTGRTMPGRRLSEGLHQALEAKEGLNIQAESQTLASTTFQNYFRLYEKLSGMTGTADTEAFELRQIYGLDVIVVPTHKPMVRKDGNDLVYLTIEEKYEAIIADIKETVQQGRPVLVGTASIDASELLSNALNKAKIPHNVLNAKFHEKEAEIIAQAGRPGAITIATNMAGRGTDITLGGSWEAELSAVKNPDQQQEDQIKSEWRKRHTAVLEAGGLHIIGTERHESRRIDNQLRGRSGRQGDPGSSRFYLSLEDNLMRIFASDRVKNFMKALGMEKGEAIEHRMVTNAIEKAQRKVEGRNFDIRKQLLEYDDVANDQRRVVYKQRDELLNSENVQSSIDSMRSEVVNDVISQHIPRESLEEQWDVKGLEQKLGAELAIHLPIQKWLDEDDKLEEEGLREKILAEVISSYKQKEELAGGESLRNFEKHILLRVLDDKWKEHLATMDHLRQGIHLRGYAQKNPKQEYKREAFELFQAMLEDIKTDTIRILSHVQVQQDDKTEEMEEQRRQELIRRMQFQHEQAHVMEDDSGKEGELPEGVTEPFVRESRKVGRNEPCPCGSGKKYKQCHGKIV
;
A
#
# COMPACT_ATOMS: atom_id res chain seq x y z
N MET A 1 -19.43 40.17 -3.57
CA MET A 1 -18.99 41.58 -3.55
C MET A 1 -18.30 41.96 -2.22
N LEU A 2 -18.92 41.76 -1.05
CA LEU A 2 -18.26 42.00 0.25
C LEU A 2 -17.10 41.03 0.54
N ALA A 3 -17.28 39.72 0.28
CA ALA A 3 -16.23 38.71 0.46
C ALA A 3 -14.98 38.95 -0.41
N SER A 4 -15.15 39.47 -1.63
CA SER A 4 -14.03 39.81 -2.53
C SER A 4 -13.29 41.07 -2.09
N LEU A 5 -13.97 42.04 -1.47
CA LEU A 5 -13.35 43.26 -0.94
C LEU A 5 -12.55 42.95 0.34
N VAL A 6 -13.12 42.13 1.23
CA VAL A 6 -12.45 41.63 2.44
C VAL A 6 -11.24 40.76 2.09
N LYS A 7 -11.34 39.89 1.06
CA LYS A 7 -10.22 39.09 0.55
C LYS A 7 -9.07 39.97 -0.01
N LYS A 8 -9.39 41.11 -0.63
CA LYS A 8 -8.38 42.09 -1.11
C LYS A 8 -7.70 42.87 0.02
N ILE A 9 -8.41 43.18 1.11
CA ILE A 9 -7.90 44.02 2.21
C ILE A 9 -7.15 43.20 3.26
N ILE A 10 -7.69 42.04 3.67
CA ILE A 10 -7.12 41.19 4.74
C ILE A 10 -6.15 40.13 4.15
N GLY A 11 -6.28 39.81 2.87
CA GLY A 11 -5.58 38.69 2.22
C GLY A 11 -6.21 37.34 2.59
N SER A 12 -5.89 36.32 1.79
CA SER A 12 -6.27 34.93 2.10
C SER A 12 -5.49 34.38 3.31
N ARG A 13 -5.89 33.20 3.82
CA ARG A 13 -5.08 32.46 4.81
C ARG A 13 -3.68 32.19 4.26
N ASN A 14 -3.58 31.82 2.98
CA ASN A 14 -2.31 31.57 2.29
C ASN A 14 -1.42 32.82 2.27
N ASP A 15 -1.95 33.99 1.89
CA ASP A 15 -1.17 35.24 1.81
C ASP A 15 -0.56 35.65 3.15
N ARG A 16 -1.27 35.39 4.25
CA ARG A 16 -0.77 35.66 5.61
C ARG A 16 0.37 34.72 6.00
N GLN A 17 0.27 33.44 5.66
CA GLN A 17 1.35 32.47 5.88
C GLN A 17 2.59 32.83 5.07
N LEU A 18 2.43 33.14 3.78
CA LEU A 18 3.52 33.56 2.90
C LEU A 18 4.24 34.83 3.42
N LYS A 19 3.49 35.83 3.93
CA LYS A 19 4.09 37.03 4.54
C LYS A 19 4.91 36.71 5.80
N ARG A 20 4.47 35.75 6.63
CA ARG A 20 5.21 35.30 7.81
C ARG A 20 6.50 34.59 7.38
N MET A 21 6.40 33.62 6.47
CA MET A 21 7.55 32.87 5.94
C MET A 21 8.55 33.79 5.24
N GLY A 22 8.08 34.81 4.52
CA GLY A 22 8.93 35.82 3.90
C GLY A 22 9.81 36.61 4.88
N LYS A 23 9.45 36.69 6.17
CA LYS A 23 10.34 37.26 7.19
C LYS A 23 11.52 36.33 7.50
N LEU A 24 11.26 35.02 7.61
CA LEU A 24 12.30 34.00 7.82
C LEU A 24 13.23 33.93 6.60
N VAL A 25 12.69 33.98 5.39
CA VAL A 25 13.49 34.05 4.15
C VAL A 25 14.48 35.20 4.18
N LYS A 26 14.07 36.39 4.64
CA LYS A 26 14.99 37.54 4.79
C LYS A 26 16.10 37.28 5.80
N GLN A 27 15.80 36.59 6.90
CA GLN A 27 16.81 36.21 7.89
C GLN A 27 17.80 35.21 7.32
N ILE A 28 17.33 34.18 6.62
CA ILE A 28 18.17 33.20 5.92
C ILE A 28 19.08 33.89 4.90
N ASN A 29 18.52 34.78 4.07
CA ASN A 29 19.28 35.53 3.06
C ASN A 29 20.36 36.42 3.69
N ALA A 30 20.12 36.97 4.89
CA ALA A 30 21.10 37.83 5.57
C ALA A 30 22.34 37.06 6.09
N LEU A 31 22.26 35.74 6.23
CA LEU A 31 23.37 34.88 6.67
C LEU A 31 24.28 34.43 5.52
N GLU A 32 23.88 34.66 4.27
CA GLU A 32 24.60 34.16 3.08
C GLU A 32 26.03 34.73 3.01
N ASP A 33 26.20 36.04 3.22
CA ASP A 33 27.53 36.68 3.15
C ASP A 33 28.50 36.10 4.20
N GLN A 34 28.01 35.88 5.42
CA GLN A 34 28.82 35.32 6.51
C GLN A 34 29.25 33.88 6.21
N LEU A 35 28.34 33.04 5.70
CA LEU A 35 28.64 31.63 5.41
C LEU A 35 29.50 31.47 4.15
N SER A 36 29.34 32.35 3.16
CA SER A 36 30.15 32.33 1.94
C SER A 36 31.65 32.53 2.20
N GLY A 37 32.00 33.22 3.29
CA GLY A 37 33.38 33.44 3.72
C GLY A 37 34.03 32.26 4.44
N LEU A 38 33.26 31.23 4.85
CA LEU A 38 33.79 30.05 5.54
C LEU A 38 34.47 29.10 4.56
N ASN A 39 35.45 28.32 5.03
CA ASN A 39 35.96 27.18 4.29
C ASN A 39 35.03 25.94 4.44
N ASP A 40 35.30 24.87 3.69
CA ASP A 40 34.42 23.70 3.65
C ASP A 40 34.39 22.91 4.98
N GLU A 41 35.52 22.85 5.70
CA GLU A 41 35.59 22.21 7.01
C GLU A 41 34.80 22.99 8.07
N GLU A 42 34.90 24.32 8.05
CA GLU A 42 34.15 25.21 8.92
C GLU A 42 32.63 25.13 8.65
N LEU A 43 32.24 25.04 7.38
CA LEU A 43 30.84 24.90 6.99
C LEU A 43 30.29 23.53 7.43
N ARG A 44 31.04 22.44 7.23
CA ARG A 44 30.69 21.12 7.75
C ARG A 44 30.62 21.11 9.28
N GLY A 45 31.52 21.83 9.95
CA GLY A 45 31.53 21.98 11.41
C GLY A 45 30.27 22.65 11.98
N ARG A 46 29.51 23.41 11.17
CA ARG A 46 28.22 23.96 11.58
C ARG A 46 27.20 22.88 11.93
N THR A 47 27.23 21.73 11.26
CA THR A 47 26.32 20.62 11.57
C THR A 47 26.50 20.15 13.01
N GLN A 48 27.75 19.98 13.47
CA GLN A 48 28.01 19.58 14.86
C GLN A 48 27.54 20.67 15.84
N SER A 49 27.82 21.94 15.56
CA SER A 49 27.36 23.05 16.40
C SER A 49 25.83 23.12 16.53
N LEU A 50 25.09 22.86 15.45
CA LEU A 50 23.63 22.80 15.45
C LEU A 50 23.12 21.60 16.26
N LYS A 51 23.75 20.42 16.11
CA LYS A 51 23.43 19.22 16.91
C LYS A 51 23.65 19.48 18.41
N ASP A 52 24.77 20.09 18.79
CA ASP A 52 25.10 20.39 20.18
C ASP A 52 24.09 21.39 20.80
N ARG A 53 23.71 22.44 20.06
CA ARG A 53 22.70 23.42 20.50
C ARG A 53 21.32 22.80 20.67
N TYR A 54 20.92 21.92 19.76
CA TYR A 54 19.68 21.16 19.90
C TYR A 54 19.70 20.27 21.15
N GLN A 55 20.81 19.56 21.40
CA GLN A 55 20.98 18.75 22.61
C GLN A 55 20.98 19.58 23.90
N GLN A 56 21.39 20.85 23.84
CA GLN A 56 21.29 21.82 24.95
C GLN A 56 19.88 22.38 25.16
N GLY A 57 18.90 22.00 24.33
CA GLY A 57 17.49 22.35 24.47
C GLY A 57 17.00 23.48 23.55
N GLU A 58 17.82 23.93 22.57
CA GLU A 58 17.35 24.89 21.58
C GLU A 58 16.38 24.25 20.58
N ASN A 59 15.25 24.91 20.32
CA ASN A 59 14.21 24.39 19.41
C ASN A 59 14.66 24.47 17.94
N LEU A 60 14.32 23.45 17.13
CA LEU A 60 14.53 23.43 15.69
C LEU A 60 14.04 24.69 14.96
N ASP A 61 12.91 25.27 15.39
CA ASP A 61 12.37 26.51 14.81
C ASP A 61 13.34 27.70 14.96
N ALA A 62 14.10 27.74 16.05
CA ALA A 62 15.11 28.78 16.29
C ALA A 62 16.38 28.53 15.48
N LEU A 63 16.73 27.27 15.26
CA LEU A 63 17.86 26.84 14.44
C LEU A 63 17.59 26.97 12.93
N LEU A 64 16.32 27.00 12.52
CA LEU A 64 15.90 26.97 11.12
C LEU A 64 16.63 27.99 10.22
N PRO A 65 16.73 29.29 10.58
CA PRO A 65 17.36 30.25 9.68
C PRO A 65 18.83 29.93 9.39
N GLU A 66 19.60 29.52 10.41
CA GLU A 66 21.00 29.15 10.27
C GLU A 66 21.14 27.82 9.52
N ALA A 67 20.36 26.80 9.88
CA ALA A 67 20.38 25.50 9.22
C ALA A 67 20.08 25.63 7.72
N PHE A 68 19.05 26.40 7.33
CA PHE A 68 18.69 26.60 5.93
C PHE A 68 19.76 27.36 5.16
N ALA A 69 20.42 28.33 5.81
CA ALA A 69 21.52 29.06 5.19
C ALA A 69 22.74 28.16 4.97
N VAL A 70 23.07 27.28 5.93
CA VAL A 70 24.14 26.26 5.81
C VAL A 70 23.84 25.29 4.67
N VAL A 71 22.62 24.77 4.58
CA VAL A 71 22.22 23.85 3.50
C VAL A 71 22.29 24.51 2.13
N ARG A 72 21.83 25.76 2.02
CA ARG A 72 21.91 26.51 0.77
C ARG A 72 23.35 26.71 0.32
N GLU A 73 24.23 27.15 1.23
CA GLU A 73 25.64 27.36 0.90
C GLU A 73 26.34 26.03 0.58
N GLY A 74 26.01 24.96 1.30
CA GLY A 74 26.47 23.60 0.99
C GLY A 74 26.08 23.17 -0.43
N SER A 75 24.81 23.38 -0.81
CA SER A 75 24.31 23.01 -2.15
C SER A 75 24.96 23.83 -3.26
N LYS A 76 25.22 25.11 -3.02
CA LYS A 76 25.94 25.98 -3.96
C LYS A 76 27.37 25.48 -4.20
N ARG A 77 28.05 24.95 -3.16
CA ARG A 77 29.43 24.44 -3.27
C ARG A 77 29.51 23.04 -3.85
N SER A 78 28.69 22.11 -3.35
CA SER A 78 28.78 20.70 -3.76
C SER A 78 28.04 20.40 -5.06
N MET A 79 26.97 21.14 -5.37
CA MET A 79 26.10 20.86 -6.52
C MET A 79 26.02 22.02 -7.51
N GLY A 80 26.57 23.20 -7.18
CA GLY A 80 26.43 24.40 -8.02
C GLY A 80 25.02 24.98 -8.03
N MET A 81 24.14 24.56 -7.13
CA MET A 81 22.72 24.97 -7.11
C MET A 81 22.43 25.81 -5.87
N ARG A 82 21.97 27.05 -6.07
CA ARG A 82 21.55 27.93 -4.98
C ARG A 82 20.05 27.87 -4.83
N HIS A 83 19.54 27.55 -3.63
CA HIS A 83 18.09 27.55 -3.39
C HIS A 83 17.46 28.93 -3.63
N PHE A 84 16.36 28.97 -4.39
CA PHE A 84 15.54 30.16 -4.59
C PHE A 84 14.71 30.49 -3.34
N ASP A 85 14.27 31.74 -3.23
CA ASP A 85 13.44 32.19 -2.11
C ASP A 85 12.11 31.40 -2.00
N VAL A 86 11.53 31.01 -3.15
CA VAL A 86 10.32 30.17 -3.17
C VAL A 86 10.59 28.74 -2.66
N GLN A 87 11.82 28.23 -2.86
CA GLN A 87 12.23 26.93 -2.31
C GLN A 87 12.44 27.04 -0.80
N LEU A 88 12.97 28.16 -0.29
CA LEU A 88 13.02 28.38 1.16
C LEU A 88 11.61 28.39 1.79
N ILE A 89 10.63 29.03 1.13
CA ILE A 89 9.23 29.01 1.58
C ILE A 89 8.68 27.58 1.58
N GLY A 90 8.96 26.80 0.53
CA GLY A 90 8.62 25.38 0.48
C GLY A 90 9.24 24.59 1.63
N GLY A 91 10.54 24.78 1.89
CA GLY A 91 11.24 24.10 2.96
C GLY A 91 10.69 24.44 4.35
N ILE A 92 10.36 25.72 4.60
CA ILE A 92 9.70 26.15 5.85
C ILE A 92 8.32 25.48 5.97
N THR A 93 7.57 25.41 4.88
CA THR A 93 6.25 24.76 4.85
C THR A 93 6.36 23.29 5.24
N LEU A 94 7.30 22.56 4.66
CA LEU A 94 7.53 21.15 5.00
C LEU A 94 7.94 20.98 6.46
N HIS A 95 8.85 21.82 6.97
CA HIS A 95 9.31 21.74 8.36
C HIS A 95 8.16 21.90 9.36
N GLU A 96 7.20 22.77 9.05
CA GLU A 96 6.00 23.02 9.87
C GLU A 96 4.95 21.89 9.81
N GLY A 97 5.24 20.76 9.15
CA GLY A 97 4.31 19.63 9.04
C GLY A 97 3.13 19.93 8.10
N ARG A 98 3.40 20.58 6.97
CA ARG A 98 2.38 21.00 5.99
C ARG A 98 2.75 20.54 4.58
N ILE A 99 1.80 20.73 3.66
CA ILE A 99 2.02 20.42 2.25
C ILE A 99 2.45 21.66 1.48
N ALA A 100 3.59 21.57 0.82
CA ALA A 100 4.08 22.59 -0.09
C ALA A 100 3.58 22.30 -1.52
N GLU A 101 2.62 23.08 -2.01
CA GLU A 101 2.26 23.04 -3.42
C GLU A 101 3.23 23.91 -4.23
N MET A 102 4.12 23.24 -4.96
CA MET A 102 5.13 23.83 -5.84
C MET A 102 5.03 23.19 -7.23
N ARG A 103 4.85 24.03 -8.25
CA ARG A 103 4.72 23.55 -9.64
C ARG A 103 5.94 22.76 -10.09
N THR A 104 5.75 21.86 -11.05
CA THR A 104 6.82 21.02 -11.60
C THR A 104 7.91 21.89 -12.22
N GLY A 105 9.18 21.55 -11.95
CA GLY A 105 10.34 22.35 -12.35
C GLY A 105 10.71 23.49 -11.40
N GLU A 106 10.02 23.68 -10.27
CA GLU A 106 10.44 24.62 -9.21
C GLU A 106 11.53 24.04 -8.28
N GLY A 107 12.00 22.81 -8.54
CA GLY A 107 13.06 22.15 -7.78
C GLY A 107 12.59 21.57 -6.43
N LYS A 108 11.54 20.74 -6.47
CA LYS A 108 10.95 20.07 -5.29
C LYS A 108 11.98 19.21 -4.53
N THR A 109 12.72 18.36 -5.24
CA THR A 109 13.78 17.51 -4.67
C THR A 109 14.85 18.33 -3.93
N LEU A 110 15.34 19.41 -4.55
CA LEU A 110 16.31 20.29 -3.92
C LEU A 110 15.72 21.07 -2.73
N MET A 111 14.46 21.51 -2.82
CA MET A 111 13.77 22.20 -1.73
C MET A 111 13.64 21.31 -0.48
N ALA A 112 13.36 20.02 -0.67
CA ALA A 112 13.20 19.07 0.42
C ALA A 112 14.47 18.88 1.27
N THR A 113 15.66 19.17 0.74
CA THR A 113 16.91 19.03 1.50
C THR A 113 16.99 19.96 2.71
N LEU A 114 16.33 21.11 2.64
CA LEU A 114 16.30 22.11 3.72
C LEU A 114 15.65 21.56 5.01
N PRO A 115 14.36 21.13 5.00
CA PRO A 115 13.73 20.55 6.17
C PRO A 115 14.30 19.18 6.52
N VAL A 116 14.72 18.36 5.54
CA VAL A 116 15.30 17.04 5.82
C VAL A 116 16.58 17.19 6.65
N TYR A 117 17.50 18.09 6.25
CA TYR A 117 18.70 18.38 7.03
C TYR A 117 18.36 18.88 8.44
N LEU A 118 17.47 19.88 8.57
CA LEU A 118 17.11 20.45 9.86
C LEU A 118 16.51 19.41 10.82
N ASN A 119 15.77 18.43 10.31
CA ASN A 119 15.14 17.40 11.16
C ASN A 119 16.05 16.18 11.36
N ALA A 120 17.03 15.97 10.49
CA ALA A 120 18.05 14.94 10.65
C ALA A 120 19.03 15.27 11.80
N ILE A 121 19.21 16.54 12.16
CA ILE A 121 20.09 16.92 13.29
C ILE A 121 19.65 16.32 14.63
N THR A 122 18.40 15.88 14.76
CA THR A 122 17.90 15.24 15.99
C THR A 122 18.48 13.85 16.22
N GLY A 123 19.04 13.20 15.20
CA GLY A 123 19.55 11.82 15.26
C GLY A 123 18.46 10.74 15.30
N LYS A 124 17.18 11.12 15.33
CA LYS A 124 16.03 10.21 15.17
C LYS A 124 15.76 9.86 13.70
N GLY A 125 16.37 10.64 12.81
CA GLY A 125 16.37 10.60 11.36
C GLY A 125 15.03 10.77 10.65
N VAL A 126 15.10 10.70 9.31
CA VAL A 126 14.07 11.25 8.42
C VAL A 126 13.81 10.31 7.25
N HIS A 127 12.54 10.01 6.99
CA HIS A 127 12.11 9.23 5.83
C HIS A 127 11.68 10.16 4.69
N VAL A 128 12.28 9.99 3.51
CA VAL A 128 11.88 10.68 2.29
C VAL A 128 11.19 9.66 1.38
N VAL A 129 9.89 9.84 1.18
CA VAL A 129 9.04 8.89 0.46
C VAL A 129 8.84 9.36 -0.96
N THR A 130 9.08 8.46 -1.91
CA THR A 130 8.87 8.69 -3.34
C THR A 130 7.89 7.67 -3.92
N VAL A 131 7.44 7.90 -5.16
CA VAL A 131 6.43 7.07 -5.83
C VAL A 131 6.99 5.72 -6.30
N ASN A 132 8.30 5.61 -6.58
CA ASN A 132 8.91 4.37 -7.06
C ASN A 132 10.40 4.28 -6.70
N ASP A 133 10.93 3.06 -6.79
CA ASP A 133 12.31 2.75 -6.37
C ASP A 133 13.37 3.47 -7.20
N TYR A 134 13.09 3.72 -8.49
CA TYR A 134 14.00 4.47 -9.36
C TYR A 134 14.19 5.90 -8.83
N LEU A 135 13.11 6.59 -8.48
CA LEU A 135 13.15 7.94 -7.92
C LEU A 135 13.82 7.94 -6.54
N ALA A 136 13.53 6.96 -5.69
CA ALA A 136 14.20 6.81 -4.40
C ALA A 136 15.73 6.70 -4.55
N ARG A 137 16.20 5.81 -5.42
CA ARG A 137 17.64 5.62 -5.70
C ARG A 137 18.28 6.86 -6.30
N ARG A 138 17.65 7.43 -7.33
CA ARG A 138 18.15 8.61 -8.03
C ARG A 138 18.27 9.80 -7.10
N ASP A 139 17.22 10.11 -6.34
CA ASP A 139 17.18 11.29 -5.50
C ASP A 139 18.11 11.14 -4.29
N ALA A 140 18.21 9.94 -3.72
CA ALA A 140 19.21 9.65 -2.69
C ALA A 140 20.62 9.87 -3.23
N GLN A 141 20.98 9.26 -4.36
CA GLN A 141 22.32 9.40 -4.95
C GLN A 141 22.64 10.85 -5.32
N TRP A 142 21.66 11.56 -5.87
CA TRP A 142 21.85 12.95 -6.28
C TRP A 142 22.00 13.89 -5.08
N MET A 143 21.18 13.74 -4.04
CA MET A 143 21.23 14.60 -2.84
C MET A 143 22.31 14.18 -1.84
N SER A 144 22.86 12.96 -1.92
CA SER A 144 23.99 12.51 -1.10
C SER A 144 25.18 13.46 -1.17
N ALA A 145 25.47 14.01 -2.35
CA ALA A 145 26.54 15.00 -2.53
C ALA A 145 26.43 16.21 -1.60
N LEU A 146 25.20 16.62 -1.24
CA LEU A 146 24.94 17.68 -0.28
C LEU A 146 24.98 17.18 1.16
N TYR A 147 24.27 16.09 1.45
CA TYR A 147 24.16 15.57 2.82
C TYR A 147 25.52 15.11 3.36
N GLU A 148 26.28 14.36 2.58
CA GLU A 148 27.62 13.89 2.97
C GLU A 148 28.62 15.05 3.06
N PHE A 149 28.51 16.06 2.18
CA PHE A 149 29.29 17.30 2.31
C PHE A 149 29.05 17.96 3.68
N LEU A 150 27.81 17.98 4.16
CA LEU A 150 27.44 18.51 5.48
C LEU A 150 27.62 17.50 6.64
N GLY A 151 28.12 16.29 6.38
CA GLY A 151 28.42 15.28 7.40
C GLY A 151 27.23 14.44 7.87
N LEU A 152 26.18 14.30 7.04
CA LEU A 152 25.06 13.39 7.27
C LEU A 152 25.17 12.14 6.39
N THR A 153 24.56 11.06 6.85
CA THR A 153 24.49 9.76 6.17
C THR A 153 23.16 9.56 5.45
N VAL A 154 23.18 8.89 4.29
CA VAL A 154 22.00 8.63 3.46
C VAL A 154 21.86 7.13 3.20
N GLY A 155 20.70 6.57 3.51
CA GLY A 155 20.30 5.21 3.21
C GLY A 155 19.19 5.16 2.15
N VAL A 156 19.08 4.04 1.44
CA VAL A 156 18.01 3.78 0.48
C VAL A 156 17.41 2.41 0.74
N VAL A 157 16.10 2.36 0.89
CA VAL A 157 15.32 1.12 1.07
C VAL A 157 14.55 0.82 -0.19
N VAL A 158 14.73 -0.39 -0.69
CA VAL A 158 14.21 -0.90 -1.96
C VAL A 158 13.98 -2.41 -1.86
N PRO A 159 13.13 -2.99 -2.73
CA PRO A 159 12.87 -4.42 -2.73
C PRO A 159 14.15 -5.25 -2.89
N GLN A 160 14.10 -6.51 -2.43
CA GLN A 160 15.15 -7.53 -2.56
C GLN A 160 16.49 -7.21 -1.89
N GLN A 161 16.55 -6.20 -1.02
CA GLN A 161 17.70 -5.99 -0.14
C GLN A 161 17.80 -7.06 0.95
N SER A 162 19.02 -7.37 1.36
CA SER A 162 19.26 -8.21 2.53
C SER A 162 18.78 -7.53 3.82
N PRO A 163 18.39 -8.29 4.85
CA PRO A 163 18.06 -7.77 6.18
C PRO A 163 19.12 -6.80 6.74
N GLU A 164 20.40 -7.10 6.53
CA GLU A 164 21.53 -6.29 7.00
C GLU A 164 21.60 -4.94 6.29
N GLU A 165 21.44 -4.93 4.95
CA GLU A 165 21.43 -3.71 4.15
C GLU A 165 20.25 -2.81 4.52
N LYS A 166 19.05 -3.38 4.70
CA LYS A 166 17.87 -2.62 5.13
C LYS A 166 18.08 -1.97 6.49
N ARG A 167 18.60 -2.73 7.47
CA ARG A 167 18.87 -2.19 8.80
C ARG A 167 19.90 -1.05 8.75
N ALA A 168 20.96 -1.20 7.97
CA ALA A 168 21.94 -0.12 7.77
C ALA A 168 21.31 1.12 7.12
N ALA A 169 20.40 0.95 6.16
CA ALA A 169 19.70 2.05 5.50
C ALA A 169 18.78 2.84 6.44
N TYR A 170 18.08 2.16 7.35
CA TYR A 170 17.25 2.81 8.38
C TYR A 170 18.06 3.46 9.51
N GLN A 171 19.29 3.00 9.75
CA GLN A 171 20.21 3.60 10.73
C GLN A 171 20.84 4.92 10.25
N ALA A 172 20.80 5.21 8.95
CA ALA A 172 21.27 6.48 8.41
C ALA A 172 20.49 7.68 8.97
N ASP A 173 21.05 8.89 8.90
CA ASP A 173 20.36 10.12 9.29
C ASP A 173 19.12 10.35 8.41
N ILE A 174 19.21 9.99 7.13
CA ILE A 174 18.18 10.17 6.11
C ILE A 174 17.98 8.86 5.35
N THR A 175 16.73 8.43 5.17
CA THR A 175 16.39 7.19 4.47
C THR A 175 15.40 7.50 3.35
N TYR A 176 15.79 7.22 2.10
CA TYR A 176 14.89 7.28 0.95
C TYR A 176 14.23 5.94 0.71
N GLY A 177 12.98 5.94 0.26
CA GLY A 177 12.26 4.72 -0.09
C GLY A 177 10.91 5.00 -0.71
N THR A 178 10.15 3.96 -0.95
CA THR A 178 8.75 4.04 -1.40
C THR A 178 7.80 3.85 -0.22
N ASN A 179 6.58 4.35 -0.37
CA ASN A 179 5.49 4.12 0.58
C ASN A 179 5.24 2.62 0.80
N ASN A 180 5.31 1.82 -0.26
CA ASN A 180 5.20 0.36 -0.19
C ASN A 180 6.29 -0.24 0.68
N GLU A 181 7.57 0.05 0.40
CA GLU A 181 8.68 -0.53 1.16
C GLU A 181 8.63 -0.14 2.65
N PHE A 182 8.40 1.14 2.94
CA PHE A 182 8.26 1.62 4.31
C PHE A 182 7.07 0.98 5.03
N GLY A 183 5.93 0.83 4.36
CA GLY A 183 4.75 0.23 4.95
C GLY A 183 4.89 -1.27 5.18
N PHE A 184 5.46 -2.01 4.21
CA PHE A 184 5.73 -3.44 4.37
C PHE A 184 6.82 -3.74 5.38
N ASP A 185 7.87 -2.93 5.46
CA ASP A 185 8.88 -3.06 6.52
C ASP A 185 8.27 -2.80 7.91
N TYR A 186 7.36 -1.84 8.04
CA TYR A 186 6.60 -1.66 9.27
C TYR A 186 5.76 -2.90 9.62
N LEU A 187 5.06 -3.49 8.66
CA LEU A 187 4.30 -4.72 8.90
C LEU A 187 5.23 -5.89 9.27
N ARG A 188 6.37 -6.05 8.59
CA ARG A 188 7.39 -7.07 8.87
C ARG A 188 7.99 -6.92 10.27
N ASP A 189 8.31 -5.71 10.68
CA ASP A 189 8.85 -5.43 12.02
C ASP A 189 7.86 -5.82 13.11
N ASN A 190 6.56 -5.65 12.86
CA ASN A 190 5.51 -6.06 13.80
C ASN A 190 5.22 -7.57 13.77
N MET A 191 5.81 -8.33 12.85
CA MET A 191 5.81 -9.80 12.82
C MET A 191 7.16 -10.38 13.28
N ALA A 192 8.17 -9.56 13.56
CA ALA A 192 9.50 -10.03 13.96
C ALA A 192 9.48 -10.71 15.33
N PHE A 193 10.12 -11.88 15.47
CA PHE A 193 10.19 -12.63 16.74
C PHE A 193 11.24 -12.08 17.69
N ARG A 194 12.25 -11.38 17.17
CA ARG A 194 13.35 -10.81 17.92
C ARG A 194 13.46 -9.33 17.64
N LYS A 195 13.92 -8.57 18.62
CA LYS A 195 14.18 -7.14 18.46
C LYS A 195 15.24 -6.88 17.40
N GLU A 196 16.27 -7.73 17.33
CA GLU A 196 17.35 -7.60 16.36
C GLU A 196 16.88 -7.79 14.92
N ASP A 197 15.78 -8.52 14.70
CA ASP A 197 15.23 -8.81 13.38
C ASP A 197 14.42 -7.62 12.81
N LYS A 198 14.16 -6.57 13.60
CA LYS A 198 13.51 -5.35 13.11
C LYS A 198 14.46 -4.49 12.26
N PHE A 199 13.90 -3.80 11.27
CA PHE A 199 14.61 -2.90 10.36
C PHE A 199 14.46 -1.44 10.75
N GLN A 200 13.22 -0.99 11.01
CA GLN A 200 12.91 0.41 11.25
C GLN A 200 13.26 0.83 12.68
N ARG A 201 13.42 2.14 12.84
CA ARG A 201 13.49 2.83 14.12
C ARG A 201 12.18 3.59 14.37
N GLU A 202 12.15 4.39 15.44
CA GLU A 202 11.03 5.29 15.75
C GLU A 202 10.65 6.16 14.54
N LEU A 203 9.35 6.22 14.21
CA LEU A 203 8.81 6.97 13.09
C LEU A 203 8.75 8.47 13.42
N HIS A 204 9.85 9.18 13.19
CA HIS A 204 10.01 10.58 13.59
C HIS A 204 9.47 11.58 12.56
N TYR A 205 10.05 11.67 11.36
CA TYR A 205 9.64 12.64 10.34
C TYR A 205 9.57 12.03 8.94
N ALA A 206 8.43 12.18 8.28
CA ALA A 206 8.24 11.81 6.89
C ALA A 206 8.05 13.05 5.99
N VAL A 207 8.78 13.06 4.88
CA VAL A 207 8.57 13.98 3.75
C VAL A 207 8.09 13.17 2.56
N VAL A 208 6.81 13.32 2.23
CA VAL A 208 6.18 12.60 1.12
C VAL A 208 6.28 13.43 -0.16
N ASP A 209 7.12 13.01 -1.11
CA ASP A 209 7.08 13.56 -2.47
C ASP A 209 5.84 13.04 -3.20
N GLU A 210 5.29 13.88 -4.08
CA GLU A 210 4.08 13.57 -4.83
C GLU A 210 2.92 13.11 -3.91
N VAL A 211 2.75 13.87 -2.82
CA VAL A 211 1.83 13.56 -1.70
C VAL A 211 0.39 13.30 -2.16
N ASP A 212 -0.06 13.94 -3.22
CA ASP A 212 -1.38 13.75 -3.80
C ASP A 212 -1.55 12.38 -4.46
N SER A 213 -0.49 11.78 -4.99
CA SER A 213 -0.61 10.41 -5.47
C SER A 213 -0.47 9.39 -4.37
N ILE A 214 0.47 9.57 -3.45
CA ILE A 214 0.69 8.58 -2.39
C ILE A 214 -0.47 8.59 -1.38
N LEU A 215 -0.87 9.77 -0.88
CA LEU A 215 -1.85 9.87 0.19
C LEU A 215 -3.31 9.91 -0.28
N ILE A 216 -3.57 10.02 -1.60
CA ILE A 216 -4.92 10.06 -2.17
C ILE A 216 -5.13 8.96 -3.23
N ASP A 217 -4.29 8.88 -4.25
CA ASP A 217 -4.49 7.92 -5.36
C ASP A 217 -4.15 6.48 -4.95
N GLU A 218 -3.04 6.26 -4.26
CA GLU A 218 -2.57 4.93 -3.82
C GLU A 218 -3.21 4.51 -2.49
N ALA A 219 -3.66 5.48 -1.69
CA ALA A 219 -4.42 5.28 -0.46
C ALA A 219 -5.83 4.66 -0.67
N ARG A 220 -6.13 4.13 -1.86
CA ARG A 220 -7.33 3.36 -2.17
C ARG A 220 -7.24 1.90 -1.76
N THR A 221 -6.03 1.35 -1.72
CA THR A 221 -5.80 -0.07 -1.41
C THR A 221 -4.95 -0.18 -0.13
N PRO A 222 -5.33 -1.02 0.84
CA PRO A 222 -4.51 -1.26 2.01
C PRO A 222 -3.26 -2.09 1.66
N LEU A 223 -2.25 -1.98 2.51
CA LEU A 223 -1.10 -2.88 2.53
C LEU A 223 -1.48 -4.14 3.28
N ILE A 224 -1.31 -5.31 2.65
CA ILE A 224 -1.69 -6.60 3.22
C ILE A 224 -0.54 -7.58 3.01
N ILE A 225 -0.11 -8.23 4.08
CA ILE A 225 0.73 -9.43 4.04
C ILE A 225 -0.19 -10.63 4.23
N SER A 226 -0.26 -11.49 3.22
CA SER A 226 -1.07 -12.71 3.26
C SER A 226 -0.18 -13.94 3.45
N GLY A 227 -0.67 -14.93 4.20
CA GLY A 227 -0.05 -16.23 4.38
C GLY A 227 -1.03 -17.36 4.12
N PRO A 228 -0.55 -18.61 4.00
CA PRO A 228 -1.44 -19.75 3.91
C PRO A 228 -2.30 -19.85 5.20
N ALA A 229 -3.60 -20.03 5.01
CA ALA A 229 -4.57 -20.34 6.04
C ALA A 229 -4.53 -21.84 6.38
N GLU A 230 -5.24 -22.22 7.44
CA GLU A 230 -5.54 -23.63 7.70
C GLU A 230 -6.42 -24.23 6.59
N ASP A 231 -6.42 -25.55 6.47
CA ASP A 231 -7.14 -26.27 5.42
C ASP A 231 -8.66 -26.30 5.69
N SER A 232 -9.39 -25.36 5.09
CA SER A 232 -10.86 -25.27 5.12
C SER A 232 -11.57 -26.12 4.04
N SER A 233 -10.86 -27.03 3.36
CA SER A 233 -11.39 -27.78 2.21
C SER A 233 -12.69 -28.54 2.51
N GLU A 234 -12.81 -29.12 3.71
CA GLU A 234 -14.03 -29.87 4.08
C GLU A 234 -15.25 -28.96 4.22
N LEU A 235 -15.08 -27.74 4.78
CA LEU A 235 -16.17 -26.77 4.89
C LEU A 235 -16.65 -26.33 3.51
N TYR A 236 -15.75 -26.04 2.57
CA TYR A 236 -16.13 -25.73 1.19
C TYR A 236 -16.91 -26.86 0.51
N LYS A 237 -16.48 -28.11 0.68
CA LYS A 237 -17.21 -29.27 0.13
C LYS A 237 -18.61 -29.38 0.71
N GLN A 238 -18.79 -29.06 1.99
CA GLN A 238 -20.09 -29.07 2.65
C GLN A 238 -20.97 -27.90 2.18
N MET A 239 -20.45 -26.67 2.13
CA MET A 239 -21.18 -25.49 1.64
C MET A 239 -21.55 -25.59 0.16
N ASN A 240 -20.69 -26.22 -0.65
CA ASN A 240 -20.97 -26.48 -2.07
C ASN A 240 -22.20 -27.38 -2.28
N LYS A 241 -22.51 -28.29 -1.34
CA LYS A 241 -23.73 -29.11 -1.39
C LYS A 241 -24.99 -28.32 -1.05
N LEU A 242 -24.84 -27.24 -0.29
CA LEU A 242 -25.94 -26.40 0.17
C LEU A 242 -26.37 -25.39 -0.91
N ALA A 243 -25.41 -24.74 -1.57
CA ALA A 243 -25.68 -23.64 -2.51
C ALA A 243 -26.70 -23.99 -3.62
N PRO A 244 -26.68 -25.17 -4.28
CA PRO A 244 -27.67 -25.54 -5.30
C PRO A 244 -29.12 -25.70 -4.78
N GLN A 245 -29.31 -25.82 -3.46
CA GLN A 245 -30.63 -25.95 -2.85
C GLN A 245 -31.32 -24.59 -2.64
N LEU A 246 -30.56 -23.49 -2.78
CA LEU A 246 -31.08 -22.14 -2.63
C LEU A 246 -31.86 -21.71 -3.88
N LYS A 247 -33.03 -21.10 -3.67
CA LYS A 247 -33.91 -20.65 -4.75
C LYS A 247 -33.77 -19.15 -4.98
N LYS A 248 -33.66 -18.73 -6.24
CA LYS A 248 -33.64 -17.32 -6.62
C LYS A 248 -35.01 -16.68 -6.35
N GLN A 249 -35.03 -15.44 -5.87
CA GLN A 249 -36.21 -14.58 -5.90
C GLN A 249 -36.50 -14.17 -7.35
N GLU A 250 -37.67 -14.53 -7.90
CA GLU A 250 -38.05 -14.21 -9.29
C GLU A 250 -38.77 -12.85 -9.43
N GLU A 251 -39.50 -12.41 -8.41
CA GLU A 251 -40.29 -11.16 -8.44
C GLU A 251 -39.53 -10.01 -7.78
N GLU A 252 -39.51 -8.84 -8.43
CA GLU A 252 -38.97 -7.59 -7.84
C GLU A 252 -39.80 -7.19 -6.62
N LEU A 253 -39.15 -7.00 -5.47
CA LEU A 253 -39.81 -6.63 -4.22
C LEU A 253 -40.29 -5.18 -4.28
N GLU A 254 -41.60 -4.96 -4.13
CA GLU A 254 -42.15 -3.63 -3.81
C GLU A 254 -41.89 -3.28 -2.33
N GLU A 255 -41.86 -1.98 -1.98
CA GLU A 255 -41.62 -1.54 -0.60
C GLU A 255 -42.67 -2.13 0.37
N GLY A 256 -42.24 -3.10 1.18
CA GLY A 256 -43.05 -3.73 2.23
C GLY A 256 -43.50 -5.17 1.97
N GLU A 257 -43.12 -5.78 0.85
CA GLU A 257 -43.40 -7.20 0.59
C GLU A 257 -42.32 -8.13 1.15
N GLU A 258 -42.72 -9.31 1.65
CA GLU A 258 -41.79 -10.33 2.14
C GLU A 258 -41.21 -11.15 0.97
N PRO A 259 -39.88 -11.39 0.94
CA PRO A 259 -39.26 -12.22 -0.09
C PRO A 259 -39.78 -13.66 -0.06
N THR A 260 -39.91 -14.30 -1.23
CA THR A 260 -40.37 -15.68 -1.38
C THR A 260 -39.24 -16.65 -1.77
N GLY A 261 -38.15 -16.11 -2.31
CA GLY A 261 -36.90 -16.80 -2.63
C GLY A 261 -35.84 -16.64 -1.53
N HIS A 262 -34.78 -17.44 -1.63
CA HIS A 262 -33.68 -17.51 -0.67
C HIS A 262 -32.56 -16.48 -0.94
N TYR A 263 -32.46 -15.95 -2.16
CA TYR A 263 -31.47 -14.92 -2.49
C TYR A 263 -31.95 -13.98 -3.62
N LEU A 264 -31.40 -12.76 -3.62
CA LEU A 264 -31.56 -11.72 -4.64
C LEU A 264 -30.31 -11.67 -5.53
N LEU A 265 -30.50 -11.44 -6.83
CA LEU A 265 -29.41 -11.27 -7.80
C LEU A 265 -29.57 -9.90 -8.49
N ASP A 266 -28.58 -9.03 -8.31
CA ASP A 266 -28.45 -7.81 -9.11
C ASP A 266 -27.45 -8.05 -10.26
N GLU A 267 -27.98 -8.23 -11.47
CA GLU A 267 -27.17 -8.47 -12.67
C GLU A 267 -26.36 -7.23 -13.11
N LYS A 268 -26.80 -6.01 -12.74
CA LYS A 268 -26.09 -4.77 -13.13
C LYS A 268 -24.82 -4.57 -12.32
N THR A 269 -24.88 -4.89 -11.03
CA THR A 269 -23.74 -4.78 -10.12
C THR A 269 -23.00 -6.11 -9.91
N ARG A 270 -23.55 -7.21 -10.45
CA ARG A 270 -23.08 -8.60 -10.26
C ARG A 270 -22.94 -8.95 -8.78
N GLN A 271 -24.00 -8.66 -8.03
CA GLN A 271 -24.08 -8.94 -6.60
C GLN A 271 -25.17 -9.96 -6.30
N VAL A 272 -24.92 -10.82 -5.31
CA VAL A 272 -25.89 -11.77 -4.78
C VAL A 272 -26.01 -11.55 -3.29
N GLU A 273 -27.24 -11.41 -2.81
CA GLU A 273 -27.56 -11.19 -1.40
C GLU A 273 -28.53 -12.26 -0.91
N LEU A 274 -28.30 -12.81 0.28
CA LEU A 274 -29.22 -13.72 0.93
C LEU A 274 -30.42 -12.96 1.51
N THR A 275 -31.62 -13.53 1.36
CA THR A 275 -32.83 -13.02 2.01
C THR A 275 -32.97 -13.62 3.41
N GLU A 276 -33.80 -13.03 4.27
CA GLU A 276 -34.12 -13.58 5.60
C GLU A 276 -34.61 -15.04 5.54
N ILE A 277 -35.43 -15.39 4.56
CA ILE A 277 -35.89 -16.78 4.36
C ILE A 277 -34.73 -17.68 3.95
N GLY A 278 -33.83 -17.19 3.09
CA GLY A 278 -32.62 -17.92 2.73
C GLY A 278 -31.73 -18.19 3.95
N HIS A 279 -31.59 -17.21 4.84
CA HIS A 279 -30.85 -17.36 6.09
C HIS A 279 -31.43 -18.45 6.98
N LEU A 280 -32.73 -18.41 7.27
CA LEU A 280 -33.40 -19.43 8.08
C LEU A 280 -33.25 -20.83 7.47
N PHE A 281 -33.37 -20.94 6.15
CA PHE A 281 -33.17 -22.20 5.45
C PHE A 281 -31.73 -22.72 5.62
N ILE A 282 -30.73 -21.85 5.50
CA ILE A 282 -29.33 -22.22 5.69
C ILE A 282 -29.07 -22.66 7.13
N GLU A 283 -29.54 -21.91 8.13
CA GLU A 283 -29.40 -22.26 9.55
C GLU A 283 -29.98 -23.65 9.85
N GLU A 284 -31.18 -23.95 9.35
CA GLU A 284 -31.81 -25.27 9.52
C GLU A 284 -30.98 -26.40 8.90
N GLN A 285 -30.40 -26.17 7.71
CA GLN A 285 -29.56 -27.17 7.06
C GLN A 285 -28.21 -27.36 7.78
N LEU A 286 -27.61 -26.28 8.28
CA LEU A 286 -26.36 -26.34 9.04
C LEU A 286 -26.54 -27.06 10.38
N GLN A 287 -27.68 -26.86 11.04
CA GLN A 287 -28.07 -27.62 12.23
C GLN A 287 -28.20 -29.12 11.93
N LYS A 288 -28.85 -29.50 10.82
CA LYS A 288 -28.95 -30.90 10.38
C LYS A 288 -27.60 -31.55 10.09
N LEU A 289 -26.62 -30.77 9.66
CA LEU A 289 -25.25 -31.21 9.41
C LEU A 289 -24.38 -31.27 10.68
N GLY A 290 -24.91 -30.80 11.83
CA GLY A 290 -24.18 -30.73 13.10
C GLY A 290 -23.09 -29.66 13.11
N LEU A 291 -23.16 -28.68 12.20
CA LEU A 291 -22.18 -27.59 12.09
C LEU A 291 -22.58 -26.37 12.91
N LEU A 292 -23.88 -26.16 13.11
CA LEU A 292 -24.44 -25.06 13.89
C LEU A 292 -25.22 -25.62 15.09
N PRO A 293 -24.96 -25.18 16.33
CA PRO A 293 -25.74 -25.58 17.50
C PRO A 293 -27.23 -25.18 17.38
N GLU A 294 -28.13 -25.95 18.00
CA GLU A 294 -29.56 -25.64 18.00
C GLU A 294 -29.84 -24.30 18.69
N GLY A 295 -30.51 -23.39 17.99
CA GLY A 295 -30.88 -22.06 18.49
C GLY A 295 -29.82 -20.96 18.31
N GLU A 296 -28.64 -21.28 17.78
CA GLU A 296 -27.67 -20.27 17.37
C GLU A 296 -27.96 -19.72 15.97
N SER A 297 -27.70 -18.43 15.79
CA SER A 297 -27.83 -17.78 14.49
C SER A 297 -26.49 -17.77 13.74
N LEU A 298 -26.57 -17.87 12.41
CA LEU A 298 -25.46 -17.69 11.48
C LEU A 298 -24.87 -16.26 11.52
N TYR A 299 -25.65 -15.27 11.98
CA TYR A 299 -25.21 -13.89 12.15
C TYR A 299 -24.44 -13.63 13.46
N SER A 300 -24.34 -14.64 14.33
CA SER A 300 -23.58 -14.53 15.56
C SER A 300 -22.10 -14.32 15.25
N ALA A 301 -21.41 -13.49 16.06
CA ALA A 301 -20.03 -13.09 15.80
C ALA A 301 -19.05 -14.28 15.67
N HIS A 302 -19.32 -15.40 16.36
CA HIS A 302 -18.51 -16.62 16.29
C HIS A 302 -18.74 -17.45 15.01
N ASN A 303 -19.85 -17.23 14.28
CA ASN A 303 -20.25 -18.00 13.10
C ASN A 303 -19.95 -17.27 11.77
N LEU A 304 -19.28 -16.12 11.81
CA LEU A 304 -18.98 -15.28 10.64
C LEU A 304 -18.16 -16.00 9.56
N ASN A 305 -17.25 -16.90 9.95
CA ASN A 305 -16.47 -17.70 8.99
C ASN A 305 -17.39 -18.64 8.18
N MET A 306 -18.38 -19.24 8.83
CA MET A 306 -19.34 -20.11 8.16
C MET A 306 -20.23 -19.33 7.19
N LEU A 307 -20.69 -18.14 7.60
CA LEU A 307 -21.43 -17.22 6.74
C LEU A 307 -20.62 -16.81 5.50
N HIS A 308 -19.32 -16.56 5.67
CA HIS A 308 -18.41 -16.26 4.57
C HIS A 308 -18.36 -17.40 3.54
N HIS A 309 -18.13 -18.64 3.98
CA HIS A 309 -18.09 -19.80 3.07
C HIS A 309 -19.43 -20.05 2.36
N VAL A 310 -20.56 -19.85 3.04
CA VAL A 310 -21.89 -19.95 2.42
C VAL A 310 -22.05 -18.92 1.30
N ASN A 311 -21.68 -17.67 1.56
CA ASN A 311 -21.75 -16.59 0.56
C ASN A 311 -20.79 -16.84 -0.61
N ALA A 312 -19.57 -17.33 -0.36
CA ALA A 312 -18.62 -17.69 -1.41
C ALA A 312 -19.17 -18.81 -2.31
N ALA A 313 -19.75 -19.86 -1.71
CA ALA A 313 -20.40 -20.94 -2.44
C ALA A 313 -21.58 -20.43 -3.27
N LEU A 314 -22.45 -19.60 -2.69
CA LEU A 314 -23.58 -19.02 -3.41
C LEU A 314 -23.13 -18.17 -4.62
N LYS A 315 -22.16 -17.26 -4.42
CA LYS A 315 -21.58 -16.45 -5.50
C LYS A 315 -20.97 -17.32 -6.60
N ALA A 316 -20.19 -18.34 -6.24
CA ALA A 316 -19.59 -19.27 -7.19
C ALA A 316 -20.64 -19.98 -8.05
N HIS A 317 -21.78 -20.36 -7.47
CA HIS A 317 -22.87 -21.01 -8.20
C HIS A 317 -23.67 -20.06 -9.10
N VAL A 318 -23.95 -18.84 -8.61
CA VAL A 318 -24.90 -17.92 -9.26
C VAL A 318 -24.22 -16.95 -10.24
N LEU A 319 -23.05 -16.41 -9.90
CA LEU A 319 -22.41 -15.34 -10.67
C LEU A 319 -21.37 -15.83 -11.68
N PHE A 320 -20.81 -17.03 -11.46
CA PHE A 320 -19.70 -17.56 -12.26
C PHE A 320 -20.17 -18.79 -13.03
N MET A 321 -20.29 -18.65 -14.34
CA MET A 321 -20.64 -19.72 -15.26
C MET A 321 -19.39 -20.28 -15.94
N ARG A 322 -19.33 -21.61 -15.96
CA ARG A 322 -18.26 -22.31 -16.67
C ARG A 322 -18.34 -22.03 -18.17
N ASN A 323 -17.18 -21.80 -18.78
CA ASN A 323 -16.96 -21.39 -20.17
C ASN A 323 -17.40 -19.95 -20.50
N VAL A 324 -17.70 -19.13 -19.50
CA VAL A 324 -17.94 -17.69 -19.68
C VAL A 324 -16.93 -16.91 -18.84
N GLU A 325 -17.03 -16.97 -17.50
CA GLU A 325 -16.11 -16.27 -16.60
C GLU A 325 -14.84 -17.08 -16.28
N TYR A 326 -14.90 -18.41 -16.39
CA TYR A 326 -13.78 -19.30 -16.15
C TYR A 326 -13.89 -20.60 -16.96
N ILE A 327 -12.77 -21.29 -17.13
CA ILE A 327 -12.72 -22.66 -17.63
C ILE A 327 -12.00 -23.56 -16.63
N VAL A 328 -12.17 -24.87 -16.78
CA VAL A 328 -11.42 -25.88 -16.03
C VAL A 328 -10.45 -26.56 -16.99
N ALA A 329 -9.16 -26.45 -16.72
CA ALA A 329 -8.09 -27.07 -17.52
C ALA A 329 -7.01 -27.62 -16.57
N ASP A 330 -6.45 -28.79 -16.89
CA ASP A 330 -5.41 -29.47 -16.10
C ASP A 330 -5.70 -29.64 -14.60
N GLY A 331 -6.99 -29.71 -14.24
CA GLY A 331 -7.43 -29.84 -12.85
C GLY A 331 -7.46 -28.52 -12.06
N GLU A 332 -7.31 -27.37 -12.73
CA GLU A 332 -7.35 -26.03 -12.14
C GLU A 332 -8.45 -25.16 -12.76
N VAL A 333 -8.89 -24.15 -12.00
CA VAL A 333 -9.80 -23.10 -12.48
C VAL A 333 -8.98 -21.97 -13.11
N LEU A 334 -9.15 -21.73 -14.41
CA LEU A 334 -8.53 -20.62 -15.13
C LEU A 334 -9.59 -19.57 -15.46
N LEU A 335 -9.37 -18.33 -15.00
CA LEU A 335 -10.28 -17.22 -15.30
C LEU A 335 -10.19 -16.82 -16.78
N VAL A 336 -11.31 -16.43 -17.37
CA VAL A 336 -11.40 -15.95 -18.75
C VAL A 336 -11.68 -14.45 -18.73
N ASP A 337 -10.91 -13.70 -19.51
CA ASP A 337 -11.15 -12.28 -19.69
C ASP A 337 -12.40 -12.07 -20.56
N GLU A 338 -13.37 -11.31 -20.06
CA GLU A 338 -14.68 -11.12 -20.70
C GLU A 338 -14.61 -10.36 -22.02
N HIS A 339 -13.57 -9.56 -22.25
CA HIS A 339 -13.44 -8.73 -23.45
C HIS A 339 -12.67 -9.46 -24.55
N THR A 340 -11.67 -10.26 -24.17
CA THR A 340 -10.77 -10.93 -25.12
C THR A 340 -11.04 -12.43 -25.28
N GLY A 341 -11.78 -13.04 -24.36
CA GLY A 341 -12.03 -14.48 -24.31
C GLY A 341 -10.76 -15.31 -24.03
N ARG A 342 -9.67 -14.66 -23.60
CA ARG A 342 -8.38 -15.32 -23.30
C ARG A 342 -8.36 -15.80 -21.85
N THR A 343 -7.69 -16.92 -21.62
CA THR A 343 -7.40 -17.42 -20.28
C THR A 343 -6.35 -16.54 -19.61
N MET A 344 -6.53 -16.30 -18.31
CA MET A 344 -5.62 -15.53 -17.46
C MET A 344 -4.92 -16.48 -16.47
N PRO A 345 -3.89 -17.22 -16.90
CA PRO A 345 -3.17 -18.14 -16.03
C PRO A 345 -2.52 -17.39 -14.85
N GLY A 346 -2.53 -18.00 -13.67
CA GLY A 346 -2.00 -17.42 -12.44
C GLY A 346 -2.94 -16.45 -11.71
N ARG A 347 -4.02 -15.97 -12.34
CA ARG A 347 -4.98 -15.08 -11.70
C ARG A 347 -6.02 -15.85 -10.89
N ARG A 348 -6.20 -15.47 -9.62
CA ARG A 348 -7.17 -16.07 -8.70
C ARG A 348 -8.21 -15.06 -8.23
N LEU A 349 -9.36 -15.58 -7.81
CA LEU A 349 -10.41 -14.78 -7.17
C LEU A 349 -10.17 -14.74 -5.65
N SER A 350 -10.39 -13.57 -5.05
CA SER A 350 -10.24 -13.34 -3.61
C SER A 350 -11.47 -13.82 -2.83
N GLU A 351 -11.44 -13.71 -1.49
CA GLU A 351 -12.59 -13.93 -0.59
C GLU A 351 -13.16 -15.36 -0.65
N GLY A 352 -12.28 -16.37 -0.72
CA GLY A 352 -12.70 -17.77 -0.75
C GLY A 352 -13.42 -18.20 -2.04
N LEU A 353 -13.61 -17.28 -2.99
CA LEU A 353 -14.41 -17.52 -4.18
C LEU A 353 -13.73 -18.46 -5.17
N HIS A 354 -12.40 -18.42 -5.26
CA HIS A 354 -11.64 -19.36 -6.08
C HIS A 354 -11.76 -20.78 -5.52
N GLN A 355 -11.63 -20.93 -4.20
CA GLN A 355 -11.82 -22.19 -3.48
C GLN A 355 -13.25 -22.71 -3.61
N ALA A 356 -14.24 -21.82 -3.57
CA ALA A 356 -15.63 -22.17 -3.80
C ALA A 356 -15.88 -22.65 -5.25
N LEU A 357 -15.21 -22.07 -6.25
CA LEU A 357 -15.24 -22.55 -7.64
C LEU A 357 -14.54 -23.90 -7.80
N GLU A 358 -13.37 -24.09 -7.17
CA GLU A 358 -12.68 -25.38 -7.13
C GLU A 358 -13.58 -26.45 -6.51
N ALA A 359 -14.25 -26.14 -5.40
CA ALA A 359 -15.22 -27.03 -4.76
C ALA A 359 -16.43 -27.32 -5.66
N LYS A 360 -16.98 -26.28 -6.32
CA LYS A 360 -18.10 -26.39 -7.29
C LYS A 360 -17.79 -27.36 -8.42
N GLU A 361 -16.57 -27.32 -8.95
CA GLU A 361 -16.12 -28.18 -10.04
C GLU A 361 -15.55 -29.52 -9.57
N GLY A 362 -15.49 -29.77 -8.25
CA GLY A 362 -14.97 -31.02 -7.68
C GLY A 362 -13.44 -31.18 -7.82
N LEU A 363 -12.71 -30.06 -7.88
CA LEU A 363 -11.26 -30.02 -8.01
C LEU A 363 -10.56 -30.10 -6.64
N ASN A 364 -9.24 -30.20 -6.65
CA ASN A 364 -8.45 -30.09 -5.42
C ASN A 364 -8.52 -28.66 -4.90
N ILE A 365 -9.09 -28.48 -3.71
CA ILE A 365 -9.28 -27.17 -3.10
C ILE A 365 -7.95 -26.72 -2.51
N GLN A 366 -7.50 -25.54 -2.91
CA GLN A 366 -6.26 -24.99 -2.39
C GLN A 366 -6.50 -24.25 -1.08
N ALA A 367 -5.50 -24.28 -0.19
CA ALA A 367 -5.58 -23.51 1.06
C ALA A 367 -5.83 -22.03 0.76
N GLU A 368 -6.67 -21.40 1.58
CA GLU A 368 -6.93 -19.97 1.47
C GLU A 368 -5.70 -19.15 1.82
N SER A 369 -5.68 -17.92 1.32
CA SER A 369 -4.77 -16.89 1.81
C SER A 369 -5.45 -16.11 2.93
N GLN A 370 -4.85 -16.08 4.12
CA GLN A 370 -5.30 -15.29 5.25
C GLN A 370 -4.43 -14.06 5.46
N THR A 371 -5.03 -12.94 5.86
CA THR A 371 -4.33 -11.73 6.29
C THR A 371 -3.50 -12.00 7.54
N LEU A 372 -2.17 -11.88 7.46
CA LEU A 372 -1.25 -11.96 8.61
C LEU A 372 -1.05 -10.58 9.26
N ALA A 373 -0.90 -9.56 8.41
CA ALA A 373 -0.73 -8.19 8.83
C ALA A 373 -1.33 -7.28 7.76
N SER A 374 -2.01 -6.22 8.20
CA SER A 374 -2.62 -5.25 7.28
C SER A 374 -2.58 -3.86 7.89
N THR A 375 -2.43 -2.84 7.05
CA THR A 375 -2.62 -1.43 7.43
C THR A 375 -2.97 -0.59 6.21
N THR A 376 -3.60 0.56 6.42
CA THR A 376 -3.81 1.55 5.35
C THR A 376 -2.67 2.55 5.31
N PHE A 377 -2.38 3.14 4.14
CA PHE A 377 -1.41 4.24 4.06
C PHE A 377 -1.79 5.40 4.97
N GLN A 378 -3.09 5.69 5.07
CA GLN A 378 -3.65 6.70 5.95
C GLN A 378 -3.16 6.52 7.39
N ASN A 379 -3.40 5.33 7.95
CA ASN A 379 -3.06 5.04 9.33
C ASN A 379 -1.55 4.83 9.52
N TYR A 380 -0.84 4.28 8.55
CA TYR A 380 0.62 4.20 8.58
C TYR A 380 1.27 5.60 8.69
N PHE A 381 0.91 6.54 7.81
CA PHE A 381 1.52 7.88 7.82
C PHE A 381 1.10 8.72 9.04
N ARG A 382 -0.05 8.42 9.66
CA ARG A 382 -0.47 9.03 10.93
C ARG A 382 0.40 8.62 12.12
N LEU A 383 1.22 7.56 12.01
CA LEU A 383 2.12 7.13 13.08
C LEU A 383 3.34 8.04 13.26
N TYR A 384 3.71 8.80 12.22
CA TYR A 384 4.88 9.68 12.28
C TYR A 384 4.63 10.85 13.25
N GLU A 385 5.63 11.18 14.09
CA GLU A 385 5.55 12.36 14.97
C GLU A 385 5.30 13.65 14.16
N LYS A 386 5.91 13.73 12.98
CA LYS A 386 5.68 14.79 12.00
C LYS A 386 5.55 14.23 10.58
N LEU A 387 4.53 14.72 9.88
CA LEU A 387 4.27 14.39 8.48
C LEU A 387 4.23 15.67 7.65
N SER A 388 4.83 15.65 6.47
CA SER A 388 4.77 16.73 5.50
C SER A 388 4.83 16.18 4.09
N GLY A 389 4.53 16.99 3.09
CA GLY A 389 4.62 16.53 1.71
C GLY A 389 4.69 17.64 0.68
N MET A 390 5.07 17.29 -0.53
CA MET A 390 5.20 18.24 -1.63
C MET A 390 4.54 17.69 -2.89
N THR A 391 3.94 18.58 -3.68
CA THR A 391 3.37 18.22 -4.98
C THR A 391 3.13 19.47 -5.82
N GLY A 392 2.83 19.32 -7.10
CA GLY A 392 2.40 20.42 -7.96
C GLY A 392 0.92 20.76 -7.86
N THR A 393 0.10 19.92 -7.21
CA THR A 393 -1.36 19.98 -7.36
C THR A 393 -2.13 19.50 -6.11
N ALA A 394 -1.91 20.08 -4.93
CA ALA A 394 -2.56 19.64 -3.68
C ALA A 394 -3.82 20.45 -3.29
N ASP A 395 -3.97 21.69 -3.77
CA ASP A 395 -5.02 22.62 -3.32
C ASP A 395 -6.44 22.08 -3.55
N THR A 396 -6.63 21.25 -4.58
CA THR A 396 -7.93 20.60 -4.85
C THR A 396 -8.33 19.63 -3.75
N GLU A 397 -7.37 18.92 -3.16
CA GLU A 397 -7.57 17.90 -2.12
C GLU A 397 -7.27 18.44 -0.71
N ALA A 398 -7.06 19.75 -0.56
CA ALA A 398 -6.66 20.36 0.71
C ALA A 398 -7.64 20.07 1.86
N PHE A 399 -8.92 19.88 1.54
CA PHE A 399 -9.93 19.49 2.53
C PHE A 399 -9.71 18.05 3.02
N GLU A 400 -9.53 17.08 2.11
CA GLU A 400 -9.29 15.68 2.43
C GLU A 400 -7.98 15.51 3.19
N LEU A 401 -6.89 16.13 2.71
CA LEU A 401 -5.57 16.07 3.35
C LEU A 401 -5.59 16.59 4.79
N ARG A 402 -6.35 17.66 5.04
CA ARG A 402 -6.53 18.20 6.39
C ARG A 402 -7.41 17.33 7.26
N GLN A 403 -8.49 16.79 6.71
CA GLN A 403 -9.44 15.96 7.47
C GLN A 403 -8.81 14.62 7.88
N ILE A 404 -8.05 13.99 6.99
CA ILE A 404 -7.47 12.67 7.23
C ILE A 404 -6.13 12.79 7.97
N TYR A 405 -5.23 13.65 7.52
CA TYR A 405 -3.84 13.69 8.01
C TYR A 405 -3.52 14.92 8.86
N GLY A 406 -4.44 15.86 9.02
CA GLY A 406 -4.17 17.14 9.69
C GLY A 406 -3.27 18.08 8.87
N LEU A 407 -3.01 17.78 7.60
CA LEU A 407 -2.07 18.52 6.75
C LEU A 407 -2.76 19.72 6.08
N ASP A 408 -2.31 20.93 6.40
CA ASP A 408 -2.69 22.14 5.67
C ASP A 408 -1.87 22.27 4.36
N VAL A 409 -2.50 22.70 3.27
CA VAL A 409 -1.83 22.98 1.99
C VAL A 409 -1.47 24.47 1.90
N ILE A 410 -0.21 24.76 1.59
CA ILE A 410 0.30 26.10 1.28
C ILE A 410 0.66 26.15 -0.19
N VAL A 411 0.01 27.07 -0.93
CA VAL A 411 0.32 27.30 -2.34
C VAL A 411 1.50 28.26 -2.43
N VAL A 412 2.66 27.72 -2.80
CA VAL A 412 3.91 28.46 -2.93
C VAL A 412 3.93 29.18 -4.29
N PRO A 413 4.29 30.48 -4.33
CA PRO A 413 4.40 31.19 -5.61
C PRO A 413 5.50 30.60 -6.49
N THR A 414 5.36 30.70 -7.81
CA THR A 414 6.38 30.28 -8.78
C THR A 414 7.57 31.24 -8.76
N HIS A 415 8.78 30.74 -9.04
CA HIS A 415 9.97 31.60 -9.12
C HIS A 415 9.84 32.64 -10.24
N LYS A 416 9.29 32.22 -11.38
CA LYS A 416 9.00 33.06 -12.54
C LYS A 416 7.50 33.04 -12.87
N PRO A 417 6.96 34.10 -13.49
CA PRO A 417 5.55 34.13 -13.89
C PRO A 417 5.23 33.02 -14.90
N MET A 418 4.14 32.28 -14.69
CA MET A 418 3.71 31.25 -15.63
C MET A 418 3.00 31.86 -16.84
N VAL A 419 3.47 31.54 -18.05
CA VAL A 419 2.99 32.11 -19.32
C VAL A 419 2.42 31.06 -20.30
N ARG A 420 2.26 29.80 -19.85
CA ARG A 420 1.68 28.71 -20.64
C ARG A 420 0.27 29.06 -21.09
N LYS A 421 -0.04 28.74 -22.35
CA LYS A 421 -1.37 28.93 -22.94
C LYS A 421 -2.16 27.63 -22.86
N ASP A 422 -3.15 27.58 -21.97
CA ASP A 422 -4.08 26.45 -21.86
C ASP A 422 -5.31 26.71 -22.75
N GLY A 423 -5.44 25.95 -23.84
CA GLY A 423 -6.57 26.01 -24.77
C GLY A 423 -7.83 25.35 -24.20
N ASN A 424 -9.00 25.67 -24.77
CA ASN A 424 -10.23 24.97 -24.43
C ASN A 424 -10.18 23.51 -24.92
N ASP A 425 -11.02 22.67 -24.32
CA ASP A 425 -11.19 21.29 -24.76
C ASP A 425 -11.89 21.26 -26.13
N LEU A 426 -11.43 20.38 -27.02
CA LEU A 426 -12.07 20.06 -28.29
C LEU A 426 -12.82 18.74 -28.13
N VAL A 427 -14.13 18.75 -28.34
CA VAL A 427 -14.98 17.56 -28.19
C VAL A 427 -15.51 17.10 -29.54
N TYR A 428 -15.27 15.84 -29.86
CA TYR A 428 -15.66 15.15 -31.10
C TYR A 428 -16.75 14.11 -30.84
N LEU A 429 -17.46 13.70 -31.89
CA LEU A 429 -18.50 12.68 -31.77
C LEU A 429 -17.90 11.29 -31.58
N THR A 430 -16.84 10.97 -32.34
CA THR A 430 -16.23 9.63 -32.38
C THR A 430 -14.75 9.65 -32.00
N ILE A 431 -14.20 8.50 -31.60
CA ILE A 431 -12.77 8.35 -31.31
C ILE A 431 -11.92 8.54 -32.59
N GLU A 432 -12.43 8.13 -33.75
CA GLU A 432 -11.71 8.26 -35.02
C GLU A 432 -11.44 9.74 -35.37
N GLU A 433 -12.48 10.59 -35.30
CA GLU A 433 -12.36 12.03 -35.54
C GLU A 433 -11.39 12.70 -34.55
N LYS A 434 -11.47 12.29 -33.27
CA LYS A 434 -10.56 12.76 -32.22
C LYS A 434 -9.10 12.48 -32.60
N TYR A 435 -8.79 11.27 -33.04
CA TYR A 435 -7.42 10.89 -33.42
C TYR A 435 -6.95 11.56 -34.71
N GLU A 436 -7.82 11.73 -35.71
CA GLU A 436 -7.49 12.50 -36.92
C GLU A 436 -7.09 13.95 -36.56
N ALA A 437 -7.83 14.59 -35.66
CA ALA A 437 -7.54 15.93 -35.20
C ALA A 437 -6.24 16.03 -34.38
N ILE A 438 -5.97 15.06 -33.50
CA ILE A 438 -4.71 14.97 -32.75
C ILE A 438 -3.53 14.84 -33.72
N ILE A 439 -3.63 13.99 -34.74
CA ILE A 439 -2.56 13.81 -35.73
C ILE A 439 -2.32 15.10 -36.54
N ALA A 440 -3.39 15.84 -36.88
CA ALA A 440 -3.26 17.12 -37.56
C ALA A 440 -2.52 18.15 -36.69
N ASP A 441 -2.87 18.26 -35.41
CA ASP A 441 -2.24 19.16 -34.44
C ASP A 441 -0.75 18.80 -34.21
N ILE A 442 -0.43 17.52 -34.07
CA ILE A 442 0.95 17.03 -33.96
C ILE A 442 1.76 17.44 -35.21
N LYS A 443 1.22 17.24 -36.41
CA LYS A 443 1.91 17.61 -37.66
C LYS A 443 2.18 19.10 -37.75
N GLU A 444 1.20 19.94 -37.44
CA GLU A 444 1.37 21.39 -37.47
C GLU A 444 2.42 21.85 -36.44
N THR A 445 2.33 21.33 -35.21
CA THR A 445 3.25 21.67 -34.12
C THR A 445 4.69 21.26 -34.41
N VAL A 446 4.88 20.06 -35.00
CA VAL A 446 6.22 19.55 -35.37
C VAL A 446 6.79 20.31 -36.57
N GLN A 447 5.97 20.73 -37.53
CA GLN A 447 6.40 21.60 -38.64
C GLN A 447 6.93 22.95 -38.14
N GLN A 448 6.41 23.45 -37.02
CA GLN A 448 6.91 24.64 -36.34
C GLN A 448 8.21 24.38 -35.54
N GLY A 449 8.70 23.13 -35.51
CA GLY A 449 9.91 22.73 -34.77
C GLY A 449 9.69 22.50 -33.27
N ARG A 450 8.45 22.47 -32.81
CA ARG A 450 8.12 22.35 -31.38
C ARG A 450 8.06 20.87 -30.94
N PRO A 451 8.50 20.52 -29.73
CA PRO A 451 8.27 19.20 -29.15
C PRO A 451 6.81 19.02 -28.72
N VAL A 452 6.34 17.78 -28.76
CA VAL A 452 4.99 17.38 -28.36
C VAL A 452 5.01 16.22 -27.37
N LEU A 453 4.29 16.38 -26.26
CA LEU A 453 3.97 15.30 -25.33
C LEU A 453 2.47 15.01 -25.41
N VAL A 454 2.12 13.76 -25.72
CA VAL A 454 0.74 13.29 -25.78
C VAL A 454 0.47 12.39 -24.57
N GLY A 455 -0.48 12.78 -23.72
CA GLY A 455 -0.91 12.01 -22.56
C GLY A 455 -2.19 11.24 -22.84
N THR A 456 -2.16 9.92 -22.62
CA THR A 456 -3.31 9.02 -22.76
C THR A 456 -3.73 8.46 -21.40
N ALA A 457 -4.96 7.95 -21.28
CA ALA A 457 -5.45 7.39 -20.02
C ALA A 457 -5.12 5.88 -19.85
N SER A 458 -4.88 5.14 -20.92
CA SER A 458 -4.65 3.69 -20.92
C SER A 458 -3.58 3.26 -21.92
N ILE A 459 -3.00 2.07 -21.70
CA ILE A 459 -2.02 1.46 -22.60
C ILE A 459 -2.65 1.21 -23.98
N ASP A 460 -3.89 0.70 -24.01
CA ASP A 460 -4.64 0.48 -25.25
C ASP A 460 -4.80 1.77 -26.07
N ALA A 461 -5.12 2.89 -25.41
CA ALA A 461 -5.24 4.18 -26.08
C ALA A 461 -3.88 4.64 -26.65
N SER A 462 -2.79 4.42 -25.91
CA SER A 462 -1.42 4.68 -26.40
C SER A 462 -1.06 3.83 -27.61
N GLU A 463 -1.39 2.54 -27.61
CA GLU A 463 -1.12 1.65 -28.75
C GLU A 463 -1.96 2.02 -29.97
N LEU A 464 -3.25 2.31 -29.78
CA LEU A 464 -4.12 2.78 -30.86
C LEU A 464 -3.60 4.08 -31.49
N LEU A 465 -3.19 5.04 -30.67
CA LEU A 465 -2.60 6.29 -31.15
C LEU A 465 -1.25 6.05 -31.84
N SER A 466 -0.40 5.21 -31.26
CA SER A 466 0.89 4.83 -31.85
C SER A 466 0.72 4.22 -33.24
N ASN A 467 -0.24 3.30 -33.38
CA ASN A 467 -0.61 2.72 -34.67
C ASN A 467 -1.09 3.77 -35.68
N ALA A 468 -1.88 4.75 -35.21
CA ALA A 468 -2.34 5.84 -36.06
C ALA A 468 -1.20 6.76 -36.53
N LEU A 469 -0.24 7.07 -35.64
CA LEU A 469 0.98 7.82 -35.98
C LEU A 469 1.90 7.05 -36.93
N ASN A 470 2.05 5.72 -36.74
CA ASN A 470 2.81 4.85 -37.63
C ASN A 470 2.22 4.84 -39.04
N LYS A 471 0.88 4.75 -39.17
CA LYS A 471 0.17 4.89 -40.45
C LYS A 471 0.44 6.26 -41.09
N ALA A 472 0.52 7.32 -40.29
CA ALA A 472 0.87 8.67 -40.73
C ALA A 472 2.39 8.88 -40.98
N LYS A 473 3.23 7.87 -40.73
CA LYS A 473 4.70 7.90 -40.85
C LYS A 473 5.38 8.95 -39.96
N ILE A 474 4.85 9.12 -38.75
CA ILE A 474 5.36 10.08 -37.77
C ILE A 474 6.21 9.32 -36.73
N PRO A 475 7.53 9.59 -36.63
CA PRO A 475 8.38 8.94 -35.63
C PRO A 475 8.01 9.44 -34.23
N HIS A 476 7.84 8.52 -33.29
CA HIS A 476 7.44 8.84 -31.92
C HIS A 476 7.96 7.77 -30.95
N ASN A 477 8.00 8.12 -29.67
CA ASN A 477 8.31 7.20 -28.57
C ASN A 477 7.05 6.95 -27.73
N VAL A 478 6.90 5.76 -27.16
CA VAL A 478 5.78 5.38 -26.28
C VAL A 478 6.31 4.97 -24.92
N LEU A 479 5.67 5.47 -23.86
CA LEU A 479 6.01 5.20 -22.47
C LEU A 479 4.80 4.59 -21.78
N ASN A 480 4.95 3.38 -21.25
CA ASN A 480 3.85 2.57 -20.73
C ASN A 480 3.98 2.27 -19.22
N ALA A 481 4.83 3.02 -18.50
CA ALA A 481 5.14 2.84 -17.09
C ALA A 481 5.74 1.46 -16.74
N LYS A 482 6.36 0.77 -17.71
CA LYS A 482 6.97 -0.57 -17.50
C LYS A 482 8.45 -0.49 -17.14
N PHE A 483 9.21 0.40 -17.79
CA PHE A 483 10.67 0.48 -17.62
C PHE A 483 11.09 1.88 -17.18
N HIS A 484 10.98 2.18 -15.89
CA HIS A 484 11.17 3.54 -15.36
C HIS A 484 12.48 4.21 -15.77
N GLU A 485 13.61 3.48 -15.77
CA GLU A 485 14.91 4.04 -16.16
C GLU A 485 14.96 4.44 -17.64
N LYS A 486 14.59 3.53 -18.55
CA LYS A 486 14.52 3.81 -20.00
C LYS A 486 13.52 4.91 -20.32
N GLU A 487 12.39 4.92 -19.62
CA GLU A 487 11.38 5.97 -19.80
C GLU A 487 11.89 7.34 -19.36
N ALA A 488 12.66 7.40 -18.26
CA ALA A 488 13.30 8.63 -17.81
C ALA A 488 14.31 9.15 -18.86
N GLU A 489 15.11 8.27 -19.47
CA GLU A 489 16.03 8.65 -20.56
C GLU A 489 15.29 9.25 -21.77
N ILE A 490 14.17 8.62 -22.18
CA ILE A 490 13.35 9.13 -23.29
C ILE A 490 12.73 10.49 -22.93
N ILE A 491 12.18 10.62 -21.72
CA ILE A 491 11.56 11.87 -21.24
C ILE A 491 12.56 13.01 -21.13
N ALA A 492 13.77 12.75 -20.66
CA ALA A 492 14.84 13.76 -20.58
C ALA A 492 15.16 14.34 -21.97
N GLN A 493 14.94 13.58 -23.04
CA GLN A 493 15.15 14.01 -24.43
C GLN A 493 13.87 14.46 -25.16
N ALA A 494 12.69 14.35 -24.52
CA ALA A 494 11.40 14.70 -25.13
C ALA A 494 11.27 16.19 -25.48
N GLY A 495 12.10 17.06 -24.90
CA GLY A 495 12.10 18.50 -25.20
C GLY A 495 12.88 18.89 -26.45
N ARG A 496 13.46 17.95 -27.22
CA ARG A 496 14.19 18.25 -28.45
C ARG A 496 13.26 18.76 -29.57
N PRO A 497 13.73 19.64 -30.48
CA PRO A 497 12.92 20.11 -31.60
C PRO A 497 12.28 18.96 -32.40
N GLY A 498 10.97 19.03 -32.60
CA GLY A 498 10.19 18.03 -33.34
C GLY A 498 10.07 16.65 -32.68
N ALA A 499 10.52 16.48 -31.43
CA ALA A 499 10.35 15.22 -30.71
C ALA A 499 8.89 14.99 -30.33
N ILE A 500 8.42 13.74 -30.47
CA ILE A 500 7.05 13.34 -30.15
C ILE A 500 7.11 12.18 -29.17
N THR A 501 6.47 12.35 -28.03
CA THR A 501 6.45 11.35 -26.96
C THR A 501 5.01 11.10 -26.54
N ILE A 502 4.59 9.85 -26.53
CA ILE A 502 3.32 9.38 -25.96
C ILE A 502 3.61 8.87 -24.55
N ALA A 503 2.89 9.37 -23.57
CA ALA A 503 2.98 8.93 -22.18
C ALA A 503 1.63 8.41 -21.70
N THR A 504 1.60 7.14 -21.31
CA THR A 504 0.42 6.53 -20.71
C THR A 504 0.28 6.97 -19.26
N ASN A 505 -0.86 7.56 -18.92
CA ASN A 505 -1.22 8.07 -17.60
C ASN A 505 -0.12 9.01 -17.05
N MET A 506 0.67 8.55 -16.08
CA MET A 506 1.77 9.31 -15.49
C MET A 506 3.16 8.74 -15.85
N ALA A 507 3.31 8.00 -16.94
CA ALA A 507 4.60 7.51 -17.39
C ALA A 507 5.60 8.67 -17.55
N GLY A 508 6.86 8.45 -17.14
CA GLY A 508 7.85 9.53 -17.09
C GLY A 508 7.72 10.48 -15.90
N ARG A 509 7.00 10.11 -14.84
CA ARG A 509 6.89 10.91 -13.63
C ARG A 509 8.24 11.09 -12.94
N GLY A 510 8.41 12.23 -12.27
CA GLY A 510 9.62 12.56 -11.52
C GLY A 510 10.81 12.99 -12.40
N THR A 511 10.74 12.84 -13.73
CA THR A 511 11.77 13.35 -14.66
C THR A 511 11.31 14.64 -15.32
N ASP A 512 12.23 15.61 -15.39
CA ASP A 512 11.97 16.91 -15.96
C ASP A 512 12.21 16.94 -17.47
N ILE A 513 11.29 17.56 -18.22
CA ILE A 513 11.43 17.74 -19.68
C ILE A 513 12.15 19.07 -19.91
N THR A 514 13.45 19.00 -20.20
CA THR A 514 14.27 20.16 -20.54
C THR A 514 14.12 20.51 -22.02
N LEU A 515 13.70 21.74 -22.32
CA LEU A 515 13.59 22.21 -23.70
C LEU A 515 14.97 22.17 -24.37
N GLY A 516 15.06 21.63 -25.59
CA GLY A 516 16.33 21.37 -26.28
C GLY A 516 16.98 20.01 -26.00
N GLY A 517 16.39 19.18 -25.14
CA GLY A 517 16.95 17.91 -24.63
C GLY A 517 17.74 18.11 -23.32
N SER A 518 18.19 17.04 -22.67
CA SER A 518 19.10 17.12 -21.51
C SER A 518 20.55 17.03 -21.99
N TRP A 519 21.31 18.10 -21.77
CA TRP A 519 22.74 18.12 -22.04
C TRP A 519 23.53 17.30 -21.02
N GLU A 520 23.04 17.18 -19.77
CA GLU A 520 23.68 16.31 -18.77
C GLU A 520 23.63 14.85 -19.20
N ALA A 521 22.49 14.39 -19.73
CA ALA A 521 22.32 13.04 -20.25
C ALA A 521 23.17 12.79 -21.51
N GLU A 522 23.35 13.80 -22.36
CA GLU A 522 24.27 13.70 -23.51
C GLU A 522 25.73 13.60 -23.04
N LEU A 523 26.11 14.35 -22.01
CA LEU A 523 27.45 14.34 -21.44
C LEU A 523 27.78 13.02 -20.74
N SER A 524 26.83 12.46 -19.99
CA SER A 524 27.02 11.17 -19.28
C SER A 524 27.17 9.99 -20.23
N ALA A 525 26.61 10.07 -21.44
CA ALA A 525 26.79 9.05 -22.48
C ALA A 525 28.20 9.07 -23.10
N VAL A 526 28.96 10.16 -22.96
CA VAL A 526 30.34 10.28 -23.42
C VAL A 526 31.28 9.74 -22.35
N LYS A 527 32.17 8.80 -22.73
CA LYS A 527 33.18 8.27 -21.80
C LYS A 527 34.30 9.30 -21.57
N ASN A 528 34.47 9.75 -20.32
CA ASN A 528 35.50 10.72 -19.90
C ASN A 528 35.56 11.95 -20.82
N PRO A 529 34.49 12.78 -20.86
CA PRO A 529 34.45 13.95 -21.72
C PRO A 529 35.56 14.94 -21.33
N ASP A 530 36.25 15.50 -22.33
CA ASP A 530 37.13 16.64 -22.11
C ASP A 530 36.34 17.96 -22.00
N GLN A 531 36.98 19.02 -21.51
CA GLN A 531 36.32 20.32 -21.32
C GLN A 531 35.80 20.90 -22.66
N GLN A 532 36.47 20.59 -23.78
CA GLN A 532 36.07 21.09 -25.11
C GLN A 532 34.77 20.42 -25.58
N GLN A 533 34.63 19.12 -25.35
CA GLN A 533 33.42 18.34 -25.66
C GLN A 533 32.25 18.80 -24.79
N GLU A 534 32.48 19.05 -23.51
CA GLU A 534 31.45 19.59 -22.61
C GLU A 534 30.94 20.95 -23.11
N ASP A 535 31.86 21.86 -23.46
CA ASP A 535 31.51 23.18 -23.98
C ASP A 535 30.78 23.09 -25.34
N GLN A 536 31.16 22.15 -26.19
CA GLN A 536 30.49 21.91 -27.47
C GLN A 536 29.05 21.42 -27.27
N ILE A 537 28.83 20.40 -26.42
CA ILE A 537 27.49 19.86 -26.12
C ILE A 537 26.59 20.97 -25.54
N LYS A 538 27.10 21.76 -24.59
CA LYS A 538 26.36 22.89 -24.01
C LYS A 538 26.04 23.96 -25.06
N SER A 539 26.95 24.25 -25.99
CA SER A 539 26.74 25.21 -27.07
C SER A 539 25.66 24.74 -28.06
N GLU A 540 25.69 23.46 -28.46
CA GLU A 540 24.67 22.85 -29.32
C GLU A 540 23.30 22.82 -28.64
N TRP A 541 23.28 22.43 -27.35
CA TRP A 541 22.07 22.46 -26.54
C TRP A 541 21.47 23.86 -26.46
N ARG A 542 22.28 24.91 -26.21
CA ARG A 542 21.80 26.31 -26.17
C ARG A 542 21.10 26.70 -27.47
N LYS A 543 21.66 26.33 -28.63
CA LYS A 543 21.03 26.60 -29.93
C LYS A 543 19.67 25.90 -30.05
N ARG A 544 19.60 24.61 -29.69
CA ARG A 544 18.34 23.84 -29.70
C ARG A 544 17.32 24.44 -28.73
N HIS A 545 17.74 24.77 -27.51
CA HIS A 545 16.91 25.34 -26.46
C HIS A 545 16.29 26.66 -26.90
N THR A 546 17.09 27.60 -27.42
CA THR A 546 16.59 28.88 -27.94
C THR A 546 15.59 28.69 -29.08
N ALA A 547 15.88 27.78 -30.03
CA ALA A 547 14.95 27.49 -31.13
C ALA A 547 13.59 26.97 -30.63
N VAL A 548 13.58 26.09 -29.62
CA VAL A 548 12.33 25.58 -29.03
C VAL A 548 11.56 26.68 -28.30
N LEU A 549 12.25 27.56 -27.56
CA LEU A 549 11.61 28.70 -26.88
C LEU A 549 10.94 29.64 -27.89
N GLU A 550 11.65 30.02 -28.95
CA GLU A 550 11.14 30.90 -30.01
C GLU A 550 9.97 30.28 -30.78
N ALA A 551 10.01 28.96 -31.00
CA ALA A 551 8.92 28.21 -31.62
C ALA A 551 7.66 28.13 -30.75
N GLY A 552 7.72 28.49 -29.45
CA GLY A 552 6.57 28.48 -28.54
C GLY A 552 6.58 27.36 -27.50
N GLY A 553 7.73 26.71 -27.32
CA GLY A 553 7.97 25.71 -26.28
C GLY A 553 7.18 24.40 -26.45
N LEU A 554 7.20 23.58 -25.40
CA LEU A 554 6.56 22.26 -25.36
C LEU A 554 5.05 22.36 -25.51
N HIS A 555 4.49 21.56 -26.42
CA HIS A 555 3.05 21.40 -26.55
C HIS A 555 2.57 20.10 -25.87
N ILE A 556 1.54 20.22 -25.04
CA ILE A 556 0.87 19.11 -24.36
C ILE A 556 -0.47 18.82 -25.03
N ILE A 557 -0.70 17.57 -25.38
CA ILE A 557 -1.98 17.06 -25.88
C ILE A 557 -2.51 16.04 -24.89
N GLY A 558 -3.68 16.27 -24.30
CA GLY A 558 -4.42 15.24 -23.56
C GLY A 558 -5.42 14.55 -24.49
N THR A 559 -5.38 13.23 -24.61
CA THR A 559 -6.27 12.49 -25.52
C THR A 559 -7.61 12.13 -24.91
N GLU A 560 -7.72 12.27 -23.59
CA GLU A 560 -8.89 12.00 -22.75
C GLU A 560 -8.79 12.84 -21.47
N ARG A 561 -9.87 12.88 -20.69
CA ARG A 561 -9.86 13.42 -19.32
C ARG A 561 -9.68 12.29 -18.33
N HIS A 562 -8.81 12.48 -17.36
CA HIS A 562 -8.67 11.55 -16.24
C HIS A 562 -9.88 11.66 -15.29
N GLU A 563 -10.02 10.68 -14.41
CA GLU A 563 -11.04 10.70 -13.35
C GLU A 563 -10.92 11.92 -12.44
N SER A 564 -9.69 12.41 -12.25
CA SER A 564 -9.39 13.59 -11.46
C SER A 564 -8.82 14.73 -12.31
N ARG A 565 -9.28 15.95 -12.03
CA ARG A 565 -8.75 17.18 -12.64
C ARG A 565 -7.28 17.40 -12.28
N ARG A 566 -6.85 16.87 -11.14
CA ARG A 566 -5.47 16.96 -10.65
C ARG A 566 -4.48 16.33 -11.63
N ILE A 567 -4.75 15.10 -12.07
CA ILE A 567 -3.91 14.36 -13.01
C ILE A 567 -3.82 15.10 -14.36
N ASP A 568 -4.95 15.64 -14.85
CA ASP A 568 -4.95 16.49 -16.04
C ASP A 568 -4.03 17.71 -15.87
N ASN A 569 -4.07 18.36 -14.69
CA ASN A 569 -3.24 19.53 -14.41
C ASN A 569 -1.76 19.17 -14.27
N GLN A 570 -1.43 17.98 -13.75
CA GLN A 570 -0.06 17.47 -13.74
C GLN A 570 0.48 17.28 -15.17
N LEU A 571 -0.33 16.72 -16.07
CA LEU A 571 0.00 16.60 -17.49
C LEU A 571 0.26 17.98 -18.12
N ARG A 572 -0.65 18.95 -17.92
CA ARG A 572 -0.43 20.34 -18.36
C ARG A 572 0.86 20.93 -17.78
N GLY A 573 1.13 20.66 -16.50
CA GLY A 573 2.30 21.09 -15.73
C GLY A 573 3.64 20.59 -16.27
N ARG A 574 3.64 19.64 -17.21
CA ARG A 574 4.85 19.23 -17.94
C ARG A 574 5.37 20.35 -18.86
N SER A 575 4.53 21.29 -19.28
CA SER A 575 4.90 22.45 -20.10
C SER A 575 4.87 23.78 -19.33
N GLY A 576 5.61 24.77 -19.83
CA GLY A 576 5.65 26.15 -19.32
C GLY A 576 6.31 26.29 -17.94
N ARG A 577 7.36 25.50 -17.70
CA ARG A 577 8.11 25.48 -16.44
C ARG A 577 9.07 26.66 -16.35
N GLN A 578 9.34 27.15 -15.14
CA GLN A 578 10.24 28.30 -14.94
C GLN A 578 9.92 29.51 -15.85
N GLY A 579 8.64 29.73 -16.17
CA GLY A 579 8.20 30.82 -17.03
C GLY A 579 8.48 30.62 -18.53
N ASP A 580 8.85 29.41 -18.94
CA ASP A 580 9.01 29.06 -20.35
C ASP A 580 7.67 29.20 -21.12
N PRO A 581 7.72 29.51 -22.43
CA PRO A 581 6.57 29.41 -23.30
C PRO A 581 6.12 27.96 -23.41
N GLY A 582 4.83 27.77 -23.70
CA GLY A 582 4.25 26.45 -23.86
C GLY A 582 2.76 26.52 -24.10
N SER A 583 2.17 25.40 -24.52
CA SER A 583 0.72 25.29 -24.69
C SER A 583 0.20 23.93 -24.27
N SER A 584 -1.04 23.87 -23.80
CA SER A 584 -1.75 22.61 -23.55
C SER A 584 -3.14 22.62 -24.16
N ARG A 585 -3.63 21.47 -24.62
CA ARG A 585 -4.99 21.29 -25.12
C ARG A 585 -5.45 19.85 -24.90
N PHE A 586 -6.74 19.66 -24.65
CA PHE A 586 -7.34 18.33 -24.51
C PHE A 586 -8.30 18.08 -25.67
N TYR A 587 -8.27 16.86 -26.17
CA TYR A 587 -9.08 16.34 -27.27
C TYR A 587 -9.91 15.20 -26.71
N LEU A 588 -11.24 15.30 -26.81
CA LEU A 588 -12.17 14.39 -26.14
C LEU A 588 -13.18 13.85 -27.14
N SER A 589 -13.76 12.70 -26.84
CA SER A 589 -14.86 12.09 -27.57
C SER A 589 -16.04 11.81 -26.65
N LEU A 590 -17.26 11.80 -27.19
CA LEU A 590 -18.45 11.32 -26.47
C LEU A 590 -18.39 9.82 -26.15
N GLU A 591 -17.53 9.09 -26.86
CA GLU A 591 -17.28 7.66 -26.65
C GLU A 591 -16.24 7.38 -25.56
N ASP A 592 -15.51 8.40 -25.09
CA ASP A 592 -14.50 8.25 -24.04
C ASP A 592 -15.14 7.74 -22.73
N ASN A 593 -14.38 6.97 -21.94
CA ASN A 593 -14.87 6.32 -20.72
C ASN A 593 -15.55 7.30 -19.74
N LEU A 594 -14.94 8.45 -19.47
CA LEU A 594 -15.51 9.47 -18.58
C LEU A 594 -16.88 9.96 -19.08
N MET A 595 -17.01 10.19 -20.38
CA MET A 595 -18.25 10.67 -21.00
C MET A 595 -19.31 9.56 -21.06
N ARG A 596 -18.90 8.32 -21.33
CA ARG A 596 -19.80 7.16 -21.35
C ARG A 596 -20.47 6.95 -20.01
N ILE A 597 -19.69 6.98 -18.93
CA ILE A 597 -20.11 6.65 -17.56
C ILE A 597 -20.84 7.82 -16.88
N PHE A 598 -20.40 9.07 -17.10
CA PHE A 598 -20.85 10.20 -16.28
C PHE A 598 -21.54 11.34 -17.04
N ALA A 599 -21.50 11.38 -18.38
CA ALA A 599 -22.28 12.36 -19.12
C ALA A 599 -23.76 11.96 -19.11
N SER A 600 -24.63 12.85 -18.61
CA SER A 600 -26.07 12.60 -18.57
C SER A 600 -26.63 12.38 -19.98
N ASP A 601 -27.64 11.53 -20.12
CA ASP A 601 -28.30 11.25 -21.42
C ASP A 601 -28.81 12.54 -22.09
N ARG A 602 -29.14 13.55 -21.28
CA ARG A 602 -29.50 14.89 -21.74
C ARG A 602 -28.37 15.61 -22.48
N VAL A 603 -27.11 15.47 -22.04
CA VAL A 603 -25.93 16.06 -22.71
C VAL A 603 -25.65 15.33 -24.02
N LYS A 604 -25.68 13.99 -24.01
CA LYS A 604 -25.52 13.17 -25.22
C LYS A 604 -26.59 13.50 -26.27
N ASN A 605 -27.85 13.61 -25.86
CA ASN A 605 -28.97 13.93 -26.74
C ASN A 605 -28.93 15.37 -27.26
N PHE A 606 -28.51 16.34 -26.43
CA PHE A 606 -28.32 17.74 -26.86
C PHE A 606 -27.21 17.86 -27.91
N MET A 607 -26.09 17.16 -27.72
CA MET A 607 -24.96 17.19 -28.66
C MET A 607 -25.29 16.49 -29.98
N LYS A 608 -26.02 15.36 -29.95
CA LYS A 608 -26.55 14.72 -31.17
C LYS A 608 -27.55 15.60 -31.91
N ALA A 609 -28.39 16.35 -31.18
CA ALA A 609 -29.37 17.26 -31.77
C ALA A 609 -28.75 18.52 -32.40
N LEU A 610 -27.49 18.85 -32.05
CA LEU A 610 -26.77 19.98 -32.65
C LEU A 610 -26.36 19.75 -34.11
N GLY A 611 -26.46 18.51 -34.63
CA GLY A 611 -26.21 18.21 -36.03
C GLY A 611 -24.77 18.45 -36.49
N MET A 612 -23.78 18.11 -35.66
CA MET A 612 -22.36 18.27 -36.00
C MET A 612 -22.00 17.49 -37.27
N GLU A 613 -21.29 18.14 -38.19
CA GLU A 613 -20.72 17.48 -39.36
C GLU A 613 -19.44 16.71 -39.00
N LYS A 614 -19.09 15.70 -39.80
CA LYS A 614 -17.90 14.87 -39.59
C LYS A 614 -16.65 15.75 -39.57
N GLY A 615 -15.90 15.73 -38.46
CA GLY A 615 -14.66 16.49 -38.28
C GLY A 615 -14.83 17.89 -37.64
N GLU A 616 -16.06 18.33 -37.34
CA GLU A 616 -16.26 19.52 -36.52
C GLU A 616 -16.04 19.23 -35.04
N ALA A 617 -15.39 20.14 -34.32
CA ALA A 617 -15.19 20.05 -32.87
C ALA A 617 -16.08 21.06 -32.14
N ILE A 618 -16.68 20.64 -31.03
CA ILE A 618 -17.31 21.60 -30.12
C ILE A 618 -16.23 22.25 -29.27
N GLU A 619 -15.95 23.52 -29.53
CA GLU A 619 -15.10 24.36 -28.67
C GLU A 619 -15.98 25.37 -27.92
N HIS A 620 -16.48 25.00 -26.74
CA HIS A 620 -17.28 25.92 -25.93
C HIS A 620 -17.08 25.74 -24.43
N ARG A 621 -16.93 26.86 -23.70
CA ARG A 621 -16.73 26.90 -22.24
C ARG A 621 -17.81 26.14 -21.45
N MET A 622 -19.05 26.10 -21.95
CA MET A 622 -20.13 25.35 -21.30
C MET A 622 -19.84 23.85 -21.26
N VAL A 623 -19.23 23.29 -22.32
CA VAL A 623 -18.90 21.88 -22.41
C VAL A 623 -17.76 21.53 -21.47
N THR A 624 -16.67 22.31 -21.48
CA THR A 624 -15.58 22.20 -20.51
C THR A 624 -16.10 22.22 -19.07
N ASN A 625 -16.99 23.16 -18.72
CA ASN A 625 -17.57 23.23 -17.39
C ASN A 625 -18.46 22.02 -17.03
N ALA A 626 -19.14 21.41 -18.01
CA ALA A 626 -19.94 20.21 -17.78
C ALA A 626 -19.06 18.99 -17.48
N ILE A 627 -17.94 18.88 -18.20
CA ILE A 627 -16.94 17.83 -17.99
C ILE A 627 -16.25 18.00 -16.62
N GLU A 628 -15.90 19.23 -16.24
CA GLU A 628 -15.36 19.52 -14.90
C GLU A 628 -16.34 19.11 -13.78
N LYS A 629 -17.65 19.28 -13.98
CA LYS A 629 -18.66 18.81 -13.02
C LYS A 629 -18.73 17.28 -12.95
N ALA A 630 -18.57 16.59 -14.08
CA ALA A 630 -18.52 15.14 -14.12
C ALA A 630 -17.29 14.63 -13.35
N GLN A 631 -16.09 15.17 -13.60
CA GLN A 631 -14.86 14.85 -12.85
C GLN A 631 -15.04 15.05 -11.35
N ARG A 632 -15.61 16.18 -10.91
CA ARG A 632 -15.89 16.41 -9.47
C ARG A 632 -16.83 15.37 -8.85
N LYS A 633 -17.78 14.83 -9.63
CA LYS A 633 -18.67 13.76 -9.15
C LYS A 633 -17.91 12.44 -8.99
N VAL A 634 -16.98 12.14 -9.91
CA VAL A 634 -16.09 10.98 -9.81
C VAL A 634 -15.15 11.11 -8.62
N GLU A 635 -14.50 12.26 -8.47
CA GLU A 635 -13.64 12.57 -7.32
C GLU A 635 -14.40 12.44 -5.99
N GLY A 636 -15.62 12.98 -5.91
CA GLY A 636 -16.47 12.84 -4.72
C GLY A 636 -16.81 11.38 -4.40
N ARG A 637 -17.16 10.57 -5.41
CA ARG A 637 -17.38 9.12 -5.23
C ARG A 637 -16.12 8.41 -4.74
N ASN A 638 -14.97 8.70 -5.34
CA ASN A 638 -13.69 8.10 -4.95
C ASN A 638 -13.29 8.50 -3.52
N PHE A 639 -13.54 9.76 -3.14
CA PHE A 639 -13.38 10.24 -1.77
C PHE A 639 -14.28 9.46 -0.80
N ASP A 640 -15.56 9.26 -1.12
CA ASP A 640 -16.48 8.52 -0.26
C ASP A 640 -16.04 7.06 -0.06
N ILE A 641 -15.53 6.39 -1.11
CA ILE A 641 -14.97 5.04 -1.03
C ILE A 641 -13.76 5.00 -0.09
N ARG A 642 -12.80 5.93 -0.27
CA ARG A 642 -11.60 6.00 0.59
C ARG A 642 -11.96 6.31 2.03
N LYS A 643 -12.90 7.22 2.25
CA LYS A 643 -13.40 7.59 3.57
C LYS A 643 -14.04 6.38 4.25
N GLN A 644 -14.89 5.64 3.55
CA GLN A 644 -15.50 4.43 4.10
C GLN A 644 -14.43 3.39 4.47
N LEU A 645 -13.45 3.15 3.59
CA LEU A 645 -12.35 2.22 3.85
C LEU A 645 -11.54 2.62 5.09
N LEU A 646 -11.19 3.90 5.20
CA LEU A 646 -10.50 4.46 6.36
C LEU A 646 -11.32 4.30 7.65
N GLU A 647 -12.62 4.55 7.60
CA GLU A 647 -13.48 4.48 8.78
C GLU A 647 -13.59 3.07 9.37
N TYR A 648 -13.53 2.03 8.52
CA TYR A 648 -13.46 0.64 8.97
C TYR A 648 -12.06 0.29 9.49
N ASP A 649 -10.99 0.69 8.77
CA ASP A 649 -9.62 0.45 9.23
C ASP A 649 -9.28 1.22 10.52
N ASP A 650 -9.88 2.38 10.79
CA ASP A 650 -9.67 3.13 12.04
C ASP A 650 -10.02 2.27 13.28
N VAL A 651 -11.07 1.44 13.20
CA VAL A 651 -11.44 0.53 14.29
C VAL A 651 -10.39 -0.58 14.45
N ALA A 652 -9.99 -1.22 13.35
CA ALA A 652 -8.95 -2.25 13.38
C ALA A 652 -7.58 -1.66 13.79
N ASN A 653 -7.30 -0.41 13.45
CA ASN A 653 -6.07 0.29 13.77
C ASN A 653 -5.96 0.63 15.26
N ASP A 654 -7.05 1.05 15.91
CA ASP A 654 -7.07 1.26 17.35
C ASP A 654 -6.73 -0.03 18.11
N GLN A 655 -7.29 -1.17 17.68
CA GLN A 655 -6.96 -2.49 18.22
C GLN A 655 -5.51 -2.88 17.94
N ARG A 656 -5.06 -2.71 16.69
CA ARG A 656 -3.69 -2.99 16.24
C ARG A 656 -2.66 -2.24 17.05
N ARG A 657 -2.89 -0.96 17.36
CA ARG A 657 -1.98 -0.14 18.18
C ARG A 657 -1.82 -0.70 19.59
N VAL A 658 -2.89 -1.22 20.19
CA VAL A 658 -2.83 -1.87 21.51
C VAL A 658 -2.02 -3.15 21.42
N VAL A 659 -2.33 -4.02 20.46
CA VAL A 659 -1.65 -5.32 20.27
C VAL A 659 -0.17 -5.11 19.95
N TYR A 660 0.18 -4.22 19.03
CA TYR A 660 1.57 -3.97 18.64
C TYR A 660 2.36 -3.34 19.78
N LYS A 661 1.75 -2.44 20.55
CA LYS A 661 2.39 -1.88 21.75
C LYS A 661 2.67 -2.97 22.79
N GLN A 662 1.68 -3.82 23.08
CA GLN A 662 1.84 -4.93 24.02
C GLN A 662 2.92 -5.91 23.52
N ARG A 663 2.92 -6.23 22.22
CA ARG A 663 3.93 -7.07 21.59
C ARG A 663 5.33 -6.47 21.71
N ASP A 664 5.48 -5.17 21.49
CA ASP A 664 6.77 -4.46 21.65
C ASP A 664 7.23 -4.40 23.10
N GLU A 665 6.32 -4.21 24.05
CA GLU A 665 6.61 -4.30 25.49
C GLU A 665 7.10 -5.71 25.86
N LEU A 666 6.44 -6.76 25.35
CA LEU A 666 6.85 -8.16 25.57
C LEU A 666 8.22 -8.47 24.93
N LEU A 667 8.46 -8.02 23.70
CA LEU A 667 9.75 -8.20 23.02
C LEU A 667 10.90 -7.52 23.77
N ASN A 668 10.67 -6.31 24.31
CA ASN A 668 11.67 -5.56 25.06
C ASN A 668 11.82 -5.98 26.53
N SER A 669 10.85 -6.70 27.09
CA SER A 669 10.93 -7.15 28.48
C SER A 669 11.91 -8.33 28.64
N GLU A 670 12.72 -8.28 29.70
CA GLU A 670 13.58 -9.39 30.13
C GLU A 670 12.80 -10.44 30.93
N ASN A 671 11.69 -10.05 31.58
CA ASN A 671 10.91 -10.93 32.44
C ASN A 671 9.40 -10.65 32.31
N VAL A 672 8.60 -11.70 32.11
CA VAL A 672 7.14 -11.64 31.96
C VAL A 672 6.39 -12.30 33.13
N GLN A 673 7.09 -12.76 34.17
CA GLN A 673 6.52 -13.50 35.29
C GLN A 673 5.35 -12.78 35.96
N SER A 674 5.48 -11.47 36.23
CA SER A 674 4.40 -10.71 36.86
C SER A 674 3.13 -10.70 36.01
N SER A 675 3.27 -10.62 34.69
CA SER A 675 2.15 -10.67 33.76
C SER A 675 1.51 -12.05 33.75
N ILE A 676 2.32 -13.12 33.71
CA ILE A 676 1.84 -14.50 33.77
C ILE A 676 1.15 -14.80 35.11
N ASP A 677 1.69 -14.33 36.24
CA ASP A 677 1.09 -14.52 37.55
C ASP A 677 -0.28 -13.82 37.65
N SER A 678 -0.40 -12.58 37.15
CA SER A 678 -1.69 -11.88 37.06
C SER A 678 -2.68 -12.62 36.15
N MET A 679 -2.26 -13.03 34.94
CA MET A 679 -3.11 -13.81 34.02
C MET A 679 -3.57 -15.12 34.64
N ARG A 680 -2.69 -15.82 35.35
CA ARG A 680 -3.02 -17.08 36.05
C ARG A 680 -4.09 -16.86 37.11
N SER A 681 -3.93 -15.82 37.93
CA SER A 681 -4.93 -15.47 38.94
C SER A 681 -6.27 -15.12 38.33
N GLU A 682 -6.31 -14.39 37.21
CA GLU A 682 -7.56 -14.07 36.49
C GLU A 682 -8.21 -15.34 35.94
N VAL A 683 -7.49 -16.13 35.13
CA VAL A 683 -8.01 -17.35 34.50
C VAL A 683 -8.55 -18.34 35.53
N VAL A 684 -7.81 -18.59 36.62
CA VAL A 684 -8.27 -19.50 37.69
C VAL A 684 -9.54 -18.97 38.34
N ASN A 685 -9.62 -17.66 38.62
CA ASN A 685 -10.81 -17.07 39.22
C ASN A 685 -12.03 -17.12 38.30
N ASP A 686 -11.84 -16.97 36.99
CA ASP A 686 -12.91 -17.04 36.01
C ASP A 686 -13.43 -18.47 35.85
N VAL A 687 -12.53 -19.46 35.76
CA VAL A 687 -12.91 -20.89 35.74
C VAL A 687 -13.70 -21.27 36.99
N ILE A 688 -13.29 -20.78 38.17
CA ILE A 688 -14.06 -20.97 39.41
C ILE A 688 -15.41 -20.27 39.31
N SER A 689 -15.46 -19.01 38.86
CA SER A 689 -16.71 -18.22 38.81
C SER A 689 -17.77 -18.80 37.86
N GLN A 690 -17.36 -19.53 36.82
CA GLN A 690 -18.28 -20.22 35.91
C GLN A 690 -19.00 -21.41 36.56
N HIS A 691 -18.39 -22.06 37.55
CA HIS A 691 -18.94 -23.26 38.22
C HIS A 691 -19.42 -22.98 39.65
N ILE A 692 -18.84 -21.97 40.29
CA ILE A 692 -19.11 -21.49 41.64
C ILE A 692 -19.33 -19.97 41.52
N PRO A 693 -20.58 -19.52 41.31
CA PRO A 693 -20.88 -18.10 41.20
C PRO A 693 -20.52 -17.35 42.49
N ARG A 694 -20.12 -16.09 42.37
CA ARG A 694 -19.78 -15.28 43.55
C ARG A 694 -20.99 -15.06 44.44
N GLU A 695 -20.78 -15.13 45.75
CA GLU A 695 -21.82 -14.96 46.77
C GLU A 695 -22.96 -15.99 46.67
N SER A 696 -22.67 -17.17 46.11
CA SER A 696 -23.66 -18.25 45.95
C SER A 696 -23.69 -19.23 47.13
N LEU A 697 -24.83 -19.91 47.29
CA LEU A 697 -24.99 -20.98 48.27
C LEU A 697 -24.33 -22.27 47.77
N GLU A 698 -23.82 -23.11 48.68
CA GLU A 698 -23.16 -24.39 48.36
C GLU A 698 -23.99 -25.30 47.43
N GLU A 699 -25.32 -25.26 47.55
CA GLU A 699 -26.24 -26.03 46.70
C GLU A 699 -26.19 -25.65 45.21
N GLN A 700 -25.65 -24.47 44.89
CA GLN A 700 -25.52 -23.95 43.52
C GLN A 700 -24.15 -24.27 42.89
N TRP A 701 -23.25 -24.90 43.63
CA TRP A 701 -21.88 -25.15 43.18
C TRP A 701 -21.80 -26.41 42.32
N ASP A 702 -21.25 -26.28 41.11
CA ASP A 702 -20.88 -27.43 40.28
C ASP A 702 -19.43 -27.85 40.54
N VAL A 703 -19.21 -28.45 41.70
CA VAL A 703 -17.88 -28.91 42.13
C VAL A 703 -17.30 -29.95 41.18
N LYS A 704 -18.14 -30.86 40.66
CA LYS A 704 -17.70 -31.91 39.75
C LYS A 704 -17.30 -31.35 38.39
N GLY A 705 -18.05 -30.39 37.85
CA GLY A 705 -17.67 -29.66 36.64
C GLY A 705 -16.36 -28.91 36.82
N LEU A 706 -16.18 -28.24 37.97
CA LEU A 706 -14.95 -27.52 38.30
C LEU A 706 -13.72 -28.44 38.35
N GLU A 707 -13.79 -29.59 39.03
CA GLU A 707 -12.68 -30.56 39.07
C GLU A 707 -12.31 -31.08 37.68
N GLN A 708 -13.30 -31.36 36.83
CA GLN A 708 -13.06 -31.80 35.45
C GLN A 708 -12.41 -30.70 34.61
N LYS A 709 -12.90 -29.45 34.73
CA LYS A 709 -12.40 -28.32 33.96
C LYS A 709 -10.97 -27.95 34.36
N LEU A 710 -10.65 -27.94 35.66
CA LEU A 710 -9.29 -27.72 36.16
C LEU A 710 -8.32 -28.81 35.67
N GLY A 711 -8.76 -30.07 35.61
CA GLY A 711 -7.98 -31.16 35.03
C GLY A 711 -7.74 -30.98 33.52
N ALA A 712 -8.77 -30.57 32.77
CA ALA A 712 -8.69 -30.40 31.32
C ALA A 712 -7.86 -29.17 30.92
N GLU A 713 -7.99 -28.04 31.62
CA GLU A 713 -7.35 -26.77 31.24
C GLU A 713 -5.99 -26.55 31.92
N LEU A 714 -5.86 -26.94 33.19
CA LEU A 714 -4.65 -26.69 33.97
C LEU A 714 -3.82 -27.94 34.22
N ALA A 715 -4.24 -29.11 33.74
CA ALA A 715 -3.57 -30.39 33.98
C ALA A 715 -3.40 -30.73 35.48
N ILE A 716 -4.28 -30.22 36.35
CA ILE A 716 -4.22 -30.41 37.79
C ILE A 716 -5.49 -31.11 38.27
N HIS A 717 -5.33 -32.18 39.03
CA HIS A 717 -6.42 -32.88 39.69
C HIS A 717 -6.49 -32.48 41.16
N LEU A 718 -7.47 -31.64 41.50
CA LEU A 718 -7.75 -31.22 42.87
C LEU A 718 -8.95 -31.99 43.42
N PRO A 719 -8.87 -32.59 44.61
CA PRO A 719 -10.01 -33.25 45.26
C PRO A 719 -10.86 -32.23 46.02
N ILE A 720 -11.49 -31.31 45.28
CA ILE A 720 -12.28 -30.20 45.84
C ILE A 720 -13.46 -30.72 46.65
N GLN A 721 -14.16 -31.76 46.17
CA GLN A 721 -15.26 -32.35 46.92
C GLN A 721 -14.81 -32.84 48.30
N LYS A 722 -13.63 -33.47 48.38
CA LYS A 722 -13.08 -33.93 49.66
C LYS A 722 -12.74 -32.77 50.58
N TRP A 723 -12.25 -31.64 50.05
CA TRP A 723 -11.96 -30.47 50.86
C TRP A 723 -13.21 -29.86 51.49
N LEU A 724 -14.33 -29.89 50.78
CA LEU A 724 -15.62 -29.42 51.30
C LEU A 724 -16.22 -30.41 52.30
N ASP A 725 -16.08 -31.71 52.05
CA ASP A 725 -16.55 -32.75 52.98
C ASP A 725 -15.75 -32.79 54.31
N GLU A 726 -14.50 -32.33 54.30
CA GLU A 726 -13.59 -32.35 55.46
C GLU A 726 -13.60 -31.06 56.30
N ASP A 727 -14.03 -29.93 55.74
CA ASP A 727 -14.01 -28.61 56.39
C ASP A 727 -15.31 -27.81 56.16
N ASP A 728 -16.26 -27.96 57.08
CA ASP A 728 -17.55 -27.25 57.09
C ASP A 728 -17.42 -25.71 57.22
N LYS A 729 -16.21 -25.17 57.37
CA LYS A 729 -15.95 -23.71 57.43
C LYS A 729 -15.31 -23.16 56.17
N LEU A 730 -15.12 -23.99 55.14
CA LEU A 730 -14.48 -23.58 53.91
C LEU A 730 -15.44 -22.76 53.04
N GLU A 731 -15.47 -21.45 53.28
CA GLU A 731 -16.27 -20.50 52.50
C GLU A 731 -15.69 -20.31 51.07
N GLU A 732 -16.50 -19.73 50.17
CA GLU A 732 -16.15 -19.51 48.76
C GLU A 732 -14.77 -18.85 48.58
N GLU A 733 -14.47 -17.78 49.33
CA GLU A 733 -13.18 -17.09 49.27
C GLU A 733 -12.02 -17.98 49.70
N GLY A 734 -12.18 -18.75 50.77
CA GLY A 734 -11.16 -19.68 51.26
C GLY A 734 -10.89 -20.81 50.27
N LEU A 735 -11.94 -21.30 49.58
CA LEU A 735 -11.79 -22.29 48.52
C LEU A 735 -11.03 -21.72 47.31
N ARG A 736 -11.34 -20.49 46.88
CA ARG A 736 -10.63 -19.80 45.79
C ARG A 736 -9.15 -19.64 46.08
N GLU A 737 -8.81 -19.16 47.28
CA GLU A 737 -7.43 -18.99 47.72
C GLU A 737 -6.68 -20.32 47.73
N LYS A 738 -7.32 -21.38 48.23
CA LYS A 738 -6.73 -22.73 48.30
C LYS A 738 -6.46 -23.31 46.92
N ILE A 739 -7.42 -23.20 45.97
CA ILE A 739 -7.24 -23.65 44.59
C ILE A 739 -6.09 -22.89 43.93
N LEU A 740 -6.08 -21.55 44.04
CA LEU A 740 -5.03 -20.72 43.45
C LEU A 740 -3.65 -21.05 44.02
N ALA A 741 -3.54 -21.25 45.34
CA ALA A 741 -2.28 -21.63 45.99
C ALA A 741 -1.73 -22.96 45.46
N GLU A 742 -2.60 -23.96 45.25
CA GLU A 742 -2.19 -25.26 44.72
C GLU A 742 -1.73 -25.17 43.25
N VAL A 743 -2.43 -24.36 42.43
CA VAL A 743 -2.01 -24.10 41.05
C VAL A 743 -0.65 -23.40 40.99
N ILE A 744 -0.43 -22.39 41.85
CA ILE A 744 0.87 -21.69 41.94
C ILE A 744 1.97 -22.65 42.42
N SER A 745 1.68 -23.51 43.39
CA SER A 745 2.61 -24.50 43.91
C SER A 745 3.04 -25.49 42.82
N SER A 746 2.09 -26.02 42.06
CA SER A 746 2.35 -26.91 40.91
C SER A 746 3.25 -26.23 39.87
N TYR A 747 3.01 -24.95 39.57
CA TYR A 747 3.84 -24.21 38.62
C TYR A 747 5.27 -23.96 39.13
N LYS A 748 5.43 -23.64 40.43
CA LYS A 748 6.76 -23.49 41.05
C LYS A 748 7.57 -24.78 41.01
N GLN A 749 6.94 -25.94 41.20
CA GLN A 749 7.62 -27.23 41.05
C GLN A 749 8.15 -27.43 39.63
N LYS A 750 7.42 -26.98 38.61
CA LYS A 750 7.93 -26.99 37.22
C LYS A 750 9.11 -26.05 37.03
N GLU A 751 9.09 -24.87 37.66
CA GLU A 751 10.20 -23.93 37.62
C GLU A 751 11.48 -24.51 38.22
N GLU A 752 11.37 -25.22 39.35
CA GLU A 752 12.50 -25.91 39.98
C GLU A 752 13.09 -27.01 39.09
N LEU A 753 12.25 -27.69 38.29
CA LEU A 753 12.67 -28.76 37.37
C LEU A 753 13.27 -28.23 36.06
N ALA A 754 12.73 -27.14 35.51
CA ALA A 754 13.16 -26.56 34.22
C ALA A 754 14.33 -25.58 34.33
N GLY A 755 14.53 -24.97 35.51
CA GLY A 755 15.42 -23.84 35.70
C GLY A 755 14.74 -22.52 35.33
N GLY A 756 14.88 -21.52 36.21
CA GLY A 756 14.14 -20.25 36.11
C GLY A 756 14.36 -19.50 34.79
N GLU A 757 15.60 -19.38 34.32
CA GLU A 757 15.92 -18.62 33.09
C GLU A 757 15.31 -19.27 31.83
N SER A 758 15.42 -20.59 31.69
CA SER A 758 14.80 -21.32 30.58
C SER A 758 13.29 -21.20 30.60
N LEU A 759 12.66 -21.24 31.78
CA LEU A 759 11.23 -21.07 31.91
C LEU A 759 10.77 -19.66 31.53
N ARG A 760 11.51 -18.60 31.90
CA ARG A 760 11.16 -17.21 31.53
C ARG A 760 11.22 -17.00 30.01
N ASN A 761 12.25 -17.53 29.34
CA ASN A 761 12.34 -17.48 27.88
C ASN A 761 11.19 -18.23 27.22
N PHE A 762 10.83 -19.40 27.77
CA PHE A 762 9.70 -20.19 27.30
C PHE A 762 8.35 -19.48 27.50
N GLU A 763 8.10 -18.90 28.68
CA GLU A 763 6.90 -18.09 28.97
C GLU A 763 6.74 -16.94 27.96
N LYS A 764 7.82 -16.20 27.72
CA LYS A 764 7.85 -15.10 26.75
C LYS A 764 7.55 -15.60 25.33
N HIS A 765 8.16 -16.71 24.92
CA HIS A 765 7.94 -17.29 23.59
C HIS A 765 6.49 -17.75 23.41
N ILE A 766 5.93 -18.49 24.37
CA ILE A 766 4.54 -18.96 24.31
C ILE A 766 3.57 -17.79 24.29
N LEU A 767 3.76 -16.79 25.16
CA LEU A 767 2.87 -15.63 25.19
C LEU A 767 2.90 -14.84 23.87
N LEU A 768 4.09 -14.61 23.29
CA LEU A 768 4.21 -13.96 21.97
C LEU A 768 3.53 -14.79 20.87
N ARG A 769 3.74 -16.10 20.87
CA ARG A 769 3.13 -17.00 19.88
C ARG A 769 1.60 -17.01 19.97
N VAL A 770 1.05 -17.19 21.18
CA VAL A 770 -0.40 -17.19 21.40
C VAL A 770 -1.01 -15.84 21.01
N LEU A 771 -0.34 -14.73 21.34
CA LEU A 771 -0.76 -13.39 20.93
C LEU A 771 -0.78 -13.25 19.40
N ASP A 772 0.27 -13.68 18.71
CA ASP A 772 0.37 -13.59 17.25
C ASP A 772 -0.67 -14.48 16.55
N ASP A 773 -0.87 -15.72 17.03
CA ASP A 773 -1.86 -16.67 16.50
C ASP A 773 -3.30 -16.13 16.68
N LYS A 774 -3.64 -15.66 17.89
CA LYS A 774 -4.97 -15.08 18.18
C LYS A 774 -5.23 -13.78 17.44
N TRP A 775 -4.22 -12.93 17.30
CA TRP A 775 -4.33 -11.71 16.52
C TRP A 775 -4.58 -12.00 15.04
N LYS A 776 -3.91 -13.00 14.47
CA LYS A 776 -4.12 -13.45 13.09
C LYS A 776 -5.54 -13.99 12.88
N GLU A 777 -6.06 -14.82 13.80
CA GLU A 777 -7.45 -15.30 13.79
C GLU A 777 -8.46 -14.13 13.86
N HIS A 778 -8.19 -13.16 14.73
CA HIS A 778 -9.02 -11.97 14.88
C HIS A 778 -9.04 -11.10 13.61
N LEU A 779 -7.89 -10.90 12.95
CA LEU A 779 -7.84 -10.16 11.69
C LEU A 779 -8.72 -10.80 10.60
N ALA A 780 -8.72 -12.13 10.48
CA ALA A 780 -9.60 -12.83 9.55
C ALA A 780 -11.07 -12.65 9.91
N THR A 781 -11.40 -12.77 11.20
CA THR A 781 -12.77 -12.56 11.69
C THR A 781 -13.24 -11.12 11.42
N MET A 782 -12.35 -10.13 11.58
CA MET A 782 -12.63 -8.72 11.29
C MET A 782 -12.88 -8.46 9.80
N ASP A 783 -12.16 -9.15 8.92
CA ASP A 783 -12.39 -9.09 7.47
C ASP A 783 -13.77 -9.67 7.11
N HIS A 784 -14.15 -10.82 7.68
CA HIS A 784 -15.47 -11.42 7.50
C HIS A 784 -16.60 -10.52 8.04
N LEU A 785 -16.41 -9.94 9.23
CA LEU A 785 -17.35 -9.01 9.83
C LEU A 785 -17.59 -7.80 8.92
N ARG A 786 -16.51 -7.22 8.36
CA ARG A 786 -16.60 -6.06 7.45
C ARG A 786 -17.41 -6.38 6.20
N GLN A 787 -17.27 -7.59 5.66
CA GLN A 787 -18.05 -8.03 4.49
C GLN A 787 -19.53 -8.24 4.82
N GLY A 788 -19.84 -8.84 5.98
CA GLY A 788 -21.21 -9.19 6.38
C GLY A 788 -22.04 -8.03 6.97
N ILE A 789 -21.41 -6.96 7.46
CA ILE A 789 -22.10 -5.92 8.23
C ILE A 789 -23.14 -5.10 7.42
N HIS A 790 -22.98 -5.06 6.09
CA HIS A 790 -23.88 -4.29 5.22
C HIS A 790 -25.33 -4.78 5.28
N LEU A 791 -25.54 -6.07 5.54
CA LEU A 791 -26.87 -6.68 5.68
C LEU A 791 -27.64 -6.13 6.89
N ARG A 792 -26.95 -5.62 7.92
CA ARG A 792 -27.60 -4.99 9.08
C ARG A 792 -28.17 -3.60 8.79
N GLY A 793 -27.76 -2.99 7.68
CA GLY A 793 -28.31 -1.73 7.19
C GLY A 793 -29.80 -1.82 6.85
N TYR A 794 -30.29 -3.02 6.48
CA TYR A 794 -31.70 -3.28 6.20
C TYR A 794 -32.60 -3.08 7.43
N ALA A 795 -32.07 -3.23 8.64
CA ALA A 795 -32.79 -3.00 9.90
C ALA A 795 -32.77 -1.54 10.38
N GLN A 796 -32.48 -0.56 9.51
CA GLN A 796 -32.32 0.87 9.82
C GLN A 796 -31.25 1.20 10.89
N LYS A 797 -30.36 0.26 11.20
CA LYS A 797 -29.21 0.50 12.08
C LYS A 797 -28.03 0.98 11.26
N ASN A 798 -27.20 1.86 11.83
CA ASN A 798 -25.99 2.32 11.17
C ASN A 798 -24.93 1.20 11.15
N PRO A 799 -24.57 0.63 9.99
CA PRO A 799 -23.65 -0.50 9.91
C PRO A 799 -22.29 -0.23 10.57
N LYS A 800 -21.82 1.02 10.54
CA LYS A 800 -20.55 1.41 11.15
C LYS A 800 -20.57 1.29 12.68
N GLN A 801 -21.68 1.68 13.31
CA GLN A 801 -21.79 1.59 14.77
C GLN A 801 -21.90 0.14 15.23
N GLU A 802 -22.62 -0.68 14.47
CA GLU A 802 -22.70 -2.12 14.70
C GLU A 802 -21.32 -2.78 14.51
N TYR A 803 -20.62 -2.47 13.42
CA TYR A 803 -19.25 -2.93 13.20
C TYR A 803 -18.34 -2.61 14.37
N LYS A 804 -18.36 -1.36 14.86
CA LYS A 804 -17.53 -0.94 15.98
C LYS A 804 -17.87 -1.68 17.28
N ARG A 805 -19.16 -1.92 17.56
CA ARG A 805 -19.60 -2.66 18.75
C ARG A 805 -19.11 -4.10 18.70
N GLU A 806 -19.37 -4.79 17.60
CA GLU A 806 -19.01 -6.21 17.46
C GLU A 806 -17.51 -6.43 17.35
N ALA A 807 -16.80 -5.55 16.64
CA ALA A 807 -15.36 -5.56 16.61
C ALA A 807 -14.75 -5.42 18.01
N PHE A 808 -15.36 -4.61 18.89
CA PHE A 808 -14.91 -4.45 20.27
C PHE A 808 -15.19 -5.70 21.12
N GLU A 809 -16.38 -6.29 20.99
CA GLU A 809 -16.73 -7.55 21.68
C GLU A 809 -15.78 -8.69 21.27
N LEU A 810 -15.52 -8.86 19.97
CA LEU A 810 -14.56 -9.82 19.44
C LEU A 810 -13.14 -9.57 19.95
N PHE A 811 -12.73 -8.30 20.04
CA PHE A 811 -11.41 -7.94 20.55
C PHE A 811 -11.26 -8.24 22.05
N GLN A 812 -12.30 -8.00 22.85
CA GLN A 812 -12.29 -8.38 24.28
C GLN A 812 -12.22 -9.90 24.45
N ALA A 813 -13.01 -10.65 23.67
CA ALA A 813 -12.95 -12.11 23.68
C ALA A 813 -11.56 -12.62 23.30
N MET A 814 -10.94 -12.07 22.25
CA MET A 814 -9.58 -12.41 21.85
C MET A 814 -8.56 -12.16 22.98
N LEU A 815 -8.67 -11.04 23.70
CA LEU A 815 -7.76 -10.75 24.82
C LEU A 815 -7.89 -11.74 25.97
N GLU A 816 -9.11 -12.20 26.29
CA GLU A 816 -9.33 -13.23 27.30
C GLU A 816 -8.87 -14.61 26.83
N ASP A 817 -9.07 -14.94 25.55
CA ASP A 817 -8.57 -16.17 24.94
C ASP A 817 -7.04 -16.23 24.98
N ILE A 818 -6.34 -15.11 24.76
CA ILE A 818 -4.87 -15.05 24.88
C ILE A 818 -4.42 -15.46 26.29
N LYS A 819 -5.10 -14.95 27.34
CA LYS A 819 -4.76 -15.31 28.73
C LYS A 819 -5.02 -16.79 28.98
N THR A 820 -6.22 -17.25 28.61
CA THR A 820 -6.66 -18.63 28.85
C THR A 820 -5.77 -19.64 28.14
N ASP A 821 -5.46 -19.42 26.86
CA ASP A 821 -4.61 -20.30 26.06
C ASP A 821 -3.16 -20.29 26.54
N THR A 822 -2.63 -19.11 26.91
CA THR A 822 -1.28 -19.01 27.48
C THR A 822 -1.16 -19.85 28.75
N ILE A 823 -2.08 -19.67 29.70
CA ILE A 823 -2.06 -20.41 30.96
C ILE A 823 -2.30 -21.90 30.75
N ARG A 824 -3.21 -22.28 29.85
CA ARG A 824 -3.46 -23.67 29.47
C ARG A 824 -2.19 -24.34 28.93
N ILE A 825 -1.53 -23.73 27.95
CA ILE A 825 -0.31 -24.29 27.34
C ILE A 825 0.80 -24.41 28.40
N LEU A 826 1.05 -23.35 29.18
CA LEU A 826 2.07 -23.38 30.25
C LEU A 826 1.76 -24.45 31.33
N SER A 827 0.49 -24.71 31.59
CA SER A 827 0.05 -25.71 32.57
C SER A 827 0.12 -27.15 32.05
N HIS A 828 0.00 -27.37 30.74
CA HIS A 828 0.12 -28.70 30.12
C HIS A 828 1.54 -29.10 29.74
N VAL A 829 2.45 -28.15 29.57
CA VAL A 829 3.84 -28.45 29.19
C VAL A 829 4.51 -29.33 30.24
N GLN A 830 5.05 -30.46 29.78
CA GLN A 830 5.91 -31.35 30.54
C GLN A 830 7.35 -31.00 30.22
N VAL A 831 8.13 -30.66 31.25
CA VAL A 831 9.54 -30.34 31.11
C VAL A 831 10.31 -31.64 30.86
N GLN A 832 10.71 -31.89 29.61
CA GLN A 832 11.74 -32.89 29.29
C GLN A 832 13.09 -32.19 29.29
N GLN A 833 14.06 -32.72 30.04
CA GLN A 833 15.45 -32.32 29.91
C GLN A 833 15.95 -32.79 28.54
N ASP A 834 16.16 -31.90 27.57
CA ASP A 834 17.09 -32.13 26.45
C ASP A 834 17.35 -30.83 25.64
N ASP A 835 18.63 -30.63 25.28
CA ASP A 835 19.25 -29.53 24.51
C ASP A 835 18.75 -29.34 23.06
N LYS A 836 17.54 -29.82 22.70
CA LYS A 836 17.04 -29.86 21.31
C LYS A 836 16.16 -28.69 20.88
N THR A 837 15.82 -27.79 21.79
CA THR A 837 14.89 -26.68 21.53
C THR A 837 15.51 -25.64 20.58
N GLU A 838 16.79 -25.27 20.79
CA GLU A 838 17.48 -24.26 19.98
C GLU A 838 17.69 -24.69 18.51
N GLU A 839 18.07 -25.95 18.26
CA GLU A 839 18.26 -26.45 16.87
C GLU A 839 16.95 -26.56 16.09
N MET A 840 15.84 -26.94 16.74
CA MET A 840 14.51 -26.98 16.12
C MET A 840 13.98 -25.57 15.82
N GLU A 841 14.31 -24.60 16.67
CA GLU A 841 13.98 -23.19 16.49
C GLU A 841 14.73 -22.57 15.31
N GLU A 842 16.04 -22.82 15.18
CA GLU A 842 16.87 -22.31 14.07
C GLU A 842 16.39 -22.87 12.71
N GLN A 843 16.02 -24.16 12.67
CA GLN A 843 15.51 -24.81 11.45
C GLN A 843 14.14 -24.27 11.01
N ARG A 844 13.18 -24.12 11.94
CA ARG A 844 11.87 -23.52 11.65
C ARG A 844 11.99 -22.06 11.24
N ARG A 845 12.90 -21.30 11.87
CA ARG A 845 13.19 -19.90 11.55
C ARG A 845 13.70 -19.75 10.12
N GLN A 846 14.66 -20.58 9.71
CA GLN A 846 15.17 -20.58 8.34
C GLN A 846 14.06 -20.93 7.32
N GLU A 847 13.16 -21.86 7.66
CA GLU A 847 12.06 -22.22 6.78
C GLU A 847 11.01 -21.10 6.64
N LEU A 848 10.67 -20.40 7.72
CA LEU A 848 9.73 -19.26 7.72
C LEU A 848 10.28 -18.04 7.00
N ILE A 849 11.54 -17.67 7.24
CA ILE A 849 12.21 -16.57 6.53
C ILE A 849 12.27 -16.87 5.03
N ARG A 850 12.63 -18.10 4.67
CA ARG A 850 12.67 -18.55 3.28
C ARG A 850 11.28 -18.51 2.64
N ARG A 851 10.22 -18.91 3.35
CA ARG A 851 8.82 -18.82 2.85
C ARG A 851 8.35 -17.37 2.66
N MET A 852 8.68 -16.47 3.57
CA MET A 852 8.34 -15.04 3.44
C MET A 852 9.07 -14.37 2.26
N GLN A 853 10.29 -14.78 1.96
CA GLN A 853 11.02 -14.30 0.77
C GLN A 853 10.38 -14.79 -0.54
N PHE A 854 9.95 -16.06 -0.63
CA PHE A 854 9.31 -16.61 -1.84
C PHE A 854 7.92 -16.00 -2.15
N GLN A 855 7.15 -15.58 -1.13
CA GLN A 855 5.84 -14.95 -1.34
C GLN A 855 5.93 -13.62 -2.09
N HIS A 856 7.05 -12.90 -1.96
CA HIS A 856 7.26 -11.63 -2.66
C HIS A 856 7.62 -11.81 -4.14
N GLU A 857 8.29 -12.92 -4.50
CA GLU A 857 8.49 -13.29 -5.91
C GLU A 857 7.15 -13.54 -6.61
N GLN A 858 6.21 -14.24 -5.97
CA GLN A 858 4.90 -14.51 -6.58
C GLN A 858 4.01 -13.27 -6.71
N ALA A 859 4.07 -12.34 -5.74
CA ALA A 859 3.40 -11.04 -5.86
C ALA A 859 4.01 -10.16 -6.98
N HIS A 860 5.32 -10.23 -7.19
CA HIS A 860 5.99 -9.53 -8.30
C HIS A 860 5.73 -10.19 -9.67
N VAL A 861 5.57 -11.51 -9.74
CA VAL A 861 5.23 -12.21 -11.00
C VAL A 861 3.86 -11.75 -11.53
N MET A 862 2.94 -11.30 -10.67
CA MET A 862 1.68 -10.70 -11.09
C MET A 862 1.81 -9.32 -11.74
N GLU A 863 2.94 -8.60 -11.57
CA GLU A 863 3.21 -7.32 -12.24
C GLU A 863 4.12 -7.47 -13.47
N ASP A 864 4.93 -8.54 -13.56
CA ASP A 864 6.00 -8.63 -14.58
C ASP A 864 5.79 -9.67 -15.69
N ASP A 865 4.76 -10.53 -15.64
CA ASP A 865 4.56 -11.56 -16.68
C ASP A 865 3.62 -11.14 -17.82
N SER A 866 4.04 -10.13 -18.58
CA SER A 866 3.53 -9.91 -19.94
C SER A 866 4.69 -9.69 -20.90
N GLY A 867 5.48 -10.74 -21.12
CA GLY A 867 6.59 -10.65 -22.07
C GLY A 867 7.52 -11.84 -22.21
N LYS A 868 7.04 -13.10 -22.19
CA LYS A 868 7.82 -14.23 -22.75
C LYS A 868 6.92 -15.15 -23.56
N GLU A 869 7.05 -15.07 -24.88
CA GLU A 869 6.54 -16.10 -25.78
C GLU A 869 7.37 -17.38 -25.61
N GLY A 870 6.70 -18.43 -25.10
CA GLY A 870 6.83 -19.82 -25.55
C GLY A 870 8.07 -20.63 -25.15
N GLU A 871 7.99 -21.33 -24.00
CA GLU A 871 8.52 -22.69 -23.83
C GLU A 871 7.73 -23.41 -22.71
N LEU A 872 7.25 -24.62 -22.99
CA LEU A 872 6.39 -25.44 -22.12
C LEU A 872 7.11 -25.86 -20.82
N PRO A 873 6.43 -26.00 -19.66
CA PRO A 873 7.07 -26.45 -18.43
C PRO A 873 7.21 -27.97 -18.39
N GLU A 874 8.44 -28.49 -18.47
CA GLU A 874 8.77 -29.86 -18.02
C GLU A 874 9.09 -29.86 -16.52
N GLY A 875 8.53 -30.85 -15.82
CA GLY A 875 8.52 -30.96 -14.37
C GLY A 875 9.88 -30.96 -13.67
N VAL A 876 9.87 -30.41 -12.46
CA VAL A 876 10.99 -30.36 -11.52
C VAL A 876 11.47 -31.78 -11.20
N THR A 877 12.63 -32.15 -11.74
CA THR A 877 13.46 -33.25 -11.24
C THR A 877 14.73 -32.64 -10.63
N GLU A 878 15.02 -33.01 -9.39
CA GLU A 878 16.19 -32.56 -8.63
C GLU A 878 17.50 -32.79 -9.41
N PRO A 879 18.51 -31.90 -9.29
CA PRO A 879 19.75 -32.03 -10.04
C PRO A 879 20.61 -33.20 -9.52
N PHE A 880 20.60 -34.32 -10.26
CA PHE A 880 21.52 -35.44 -10.08
C PHE A 880 22.96 -35.04 -10.43
N VAL A 881 23.83 -34.98 -9.42
CA VAL A 881 25.28 -34.80 -9.61
C VAL A 881 25.88 -36.09 -10.18
N ARG A 882 26.33 -36.06 -11.44
CA ARG A 882 26.96 -37.22 -12.10
C ARG A 882 28.40 -37.41 -11.62
N GLU A 883 28.71 -38.59 -11.07
CA GLU A 883 30.06 -39.00 -10.67
C GLU A 883 31.03 -39.26 -11.85
N SER A 884 30.59 -39.13 -13.11
CA SER A 884 31.44 -39.44 -14.28
C SER A 884 31.40 -38.39 -15.39
N ARG A 885 32.56 -38.17 -16.02
CA ARG A 885 32.81 -37.20 -17.08
C ARG A 885 31.87 -37.40 -18.27
N LYS A 886 31.19 -36.32 -18.68
CA LYS A 886 30.33 -36.29 -19.87
C LYS A 886 31.17 -36.52 -21.14
N VAL A 887 30.97 -37.65 -21.81
CA VAL A 887 31.65 -37.99 -23.07
C VAL A 887 31.10 -37.12 -24.21
N GLY A 888 31.98 -36.44 -24.93
CA GLY A 888 31.62 -35.54 -26.01
C GLY A 888 31.02 -36.28 -27.21
N ARG A 889 30.08 -35.65 -27.95
CA ARG A 889 29.38 -36.25 -29.11
C ARG A 889 30.32 -36.86 -30.18
N ASN A 890 31.53 -36.32 -30.33
CA ASN A 890 32.52 -36.79 -31.31
C ASN A 890 33.64 -37.66 -30.70
N GLU A 891 33.65 -37.89 -29.39
CA GLU A 891 34.61 -38.77 -28.71
C GLU A 891 34.26 -40.25 -28.96
N PRO A 892 35.23 -41.18 -28.82
CA PRO A 892 34.98 -42.61 -28.92
C PRO A 892 33.92 -43.06 -27.91
N CYS A 893 32.98 -43.88 -28.34
CA CYS A 893 31.91 -44.35 -27.48
C CYS A 893 32.49 -45.29 -26.39
N PRO A 894 32.16 -45.08 -25.10
CA PRO A 894 32.74 -45.83 -23.99
C PRO A 894 32.38 -47.32 -23.96
N CYS A 895 31.45 -47.77 -24.81
CA CYS A 895 31.13 -49.20 -24.98
C CYS A 895 32.21 -50.01 -25.73
N GLY A 896 33.33 -49.39 -26.13
CA GLY A 896 34.43 -50.07 -26.83
C GLY A 896 34.16 -50.37 -28.31
N SER A 897 33.08 -49.83 -28.89
CA SER A 897 32.68 -50.10 -30.29
C SER A 897 33.58 -49.45 -31.36
N GLY A 898 34.53 -48.61 -30.98
CA GLY A 898 35.41 -47.85 -31.89
C GLY A 898 34.72 -46.73 -32.69
N LYS A 899 33.40 -46.54 -32.54
CA LYS A 899 32.62 -45.49 -33.22
C LYS A 899 32.48 -44.24 -32.35
N LYS A 900 32.27 -43.07 -32.96
CA LYS A 900 31.98 -41.80 -32.24
C LYS A 900 30.65 -41.91 -31.50
N TYR A 901 30.53 -41.32 -30.31
CA TYR A 901 29.35 -41.42 -29.44
C TYR A 901 28.03 -41.12 -30.18
N LYS A 902 27.98 -40.03 -30.96
CA LYS A 902 26.79 -39.66 -31.76
C LYS A 902 26.32 -40.68 -32.81
N GLN A 903 27.16 -41.64 -33.18
CA GLN A 903 26.82 -42.71 -34.14
C GLN A 903 26.63 -44.07 -33.46
N CYS A 904 26.71 -44.12 -32.14
CA CYS A 904 26.46 -45.30 -31.32
C CYS A 904 25.41 -44.95 -30.27
N HIS A 905 25.75 -44.92 -28.98
CA HIS A 905 24.81 -44.66 -27.89
C HIS A 905 24.20 -43.25 -27.89
N GLY A 906 24.78 -42.30 -28.62
CA GLY A 906 24.25 -40.95 -28.82
C GLY A 906 23.48 -40.76 -30.13
N LYS A 907 23.10 -41.84 -30.83
CA LYS A 907 22.31 -41.76 -32.07
C LYS A 907 20.82 -41.61 -31.71
N ILE A 908 20.25 -40.46 -32.01
CA ILE A 908 18.81 -40.19 -31.87
C ILE A 908 18.13 -40.82 -33.10
N VAL A 909 17.09 -41.64 -32.87
CA VAL A 909 16.22 -42.21 -33.92
C VAL A 909 15.04 -41.28 -34.11
#